data_AF-A0A0G4KY42-F1
#
_entry.id   AF-A0A0G4KY42-F1
#
_cell.length_a   1.000
_cell.length_b   1.000
_cell.length_c   1.000
_cell.angle_alpha   90.00
_cell.angle_beta   90.00
_cell.angle_gamma   90.00
#
_symmetry.space_group_name_H-M   'P 1'
#
loop_
_entity.id
_entity.type
_entity.pdbx_description
1 polymer ?
#
loop_
_entity_poly.entity_id
_entity_poly.type
_entity_poly.pdbx_seq_one_letter_code
_entity_poly.pdbx_strand_id
1 'polypeptide(L)'
;MRLSSILLTLPLAAATIQDIIQARDDENAGDAPSPVVKRFIVEAEPGTPLADLSRKIEANGIKVLKTFDSDVFAGLSVETEHDNVDTLQEVTEVARAWPVNRFKLAAVDVSTLSHNAMAGNWSVHQATGVDKLHEAGLFGKGVKIGVIDSGIDYSHTALGGGIGPGFKVIGGYDLVGHNYNGKNTKVPDDDPMDTIGHGTHVAGIIAAKSEHNVGVAPEATLLAFKVFGAVDGTDEDSLVDATLMAYEAGVDIITASVARAAGFSDGPWASICSRIVDKGVVVTVAAGNDGEDGPFYASSGSSGNNVLAIASVETGVVPARPWKAKFSLDGKSDNVQLGYIPSVNRPLWNITGLPLVAITLDASVADDACKLPADTRDLSGTVVLVRKGTCNLYDKQDNLERFGARWILLYNNDDRPFSTVMTSTRKSQMVMIDAKTGATIIDAIKAGASVTVDFTVPRDDSWRVSFNDVARGIPSYTTSWGATNELQIKPDVAGPGGKIWSTAPGNKFAQMSGTSMATPYIAGVAALYISKFGGRSVHGSGFAKQLGDRIIASGTSVPWQIFEAVGLPKDFGFLAPVAQVGSGFINATKVLEYQTTLSFERFNLNDTNNFERYHKVDITNKGDKDVTYTFRLEPAGGFNAQGRTPGLLGDILDTRPSSMVPRVSFPSGTFRVRAGETKTAQFNFMYPEVADPSLLPIYSGKVIIEGSNSESLGIPYLGAAFDLKKSLRRNLFPASYPFAFDTSRAAQDFPKVYAQFRWGVKELRWDIYETNYQEKNWKYPPVVGQNGYVGSATFSPYASSFSNFDPATMDRNRVLPFPVGDIERTTSWDETTERFWWLGKLANGTDIAPGNYTMRFAARLPFSNPEHSDNWHIWDTPKIQVRPLQ
;
A
#
# COMPACT_ATOMS: atom_id res chain seq x y z
N MET A 1 -42.89 -47.52 -10.35
CA MET A 1 -43.76 -46.96 -9.29
C MET A 1 -43.07 -47.17 -7.94
N ARG A 2 -42.72 -46.10 -7.21
CA ARG A 2 -41.98 -46.05 -5.92
C ARG A 2 -40.55 -46.65 -5.96
N LEU A 3 -39.49 -45.84 -5.82
CA LEU A 3 -38.90 -45.22 -4.61
C LEU A 3 -38.08 -46.19 -3.73
N SER A 4 -36.75 -46.05 -3.80
CA SER A 4 -35.83 -46.20 -2.66
C SER A 4 -34.51 -45.48 -2.98
N SER A 5 -33.94 -44.83 -1.97
CA SER A 5 -32.92 -43.79 -2.08
C SER A 5 -31.52 -44.26 -1.67
N ILE A 6 -30.48 -43.78 -2.36
CA ILE A 6 -29.10 -43.79 -1.86
C ILE A 6 -28.55 -42.36 -2.01
N LEU A 7 -28.39 -41.66 -0.89
CA LEU A 7 -27.56 -40.45 -0.85
C LEU A 7 -26.09 -40.86 -0.78
N LEU A 8 -25.29 -40.37 -1.72
CA LEU A 8 -23.84 -40.30 -1.59
C LEU A 8 -23.48 -39.00 -0.89
N THR A 9 -23.26 -39.06 0.42
CA THR A 9 -22.71 -37.93 1.20
C THR A 9 -21.20 -37.87 1.00
N LEU A 10 -20.75 -37.05 0.05
CA LEU A 10 -19.36 -36.59 0.01
C LEU A 10 -19.11 -35.64 1.19
N PRO A 11 -18.03 -35.82 1.98
CA PRO A 11 -17.69 -34.86 3.02
C PRO A 11 -17.19 -33.57 2.37
N LEU A 12 -17.88 -32.45 2.61
CA LEU A 12 -17.30 -31.13 2.36
C LEU A 12 -16.12 -30.94 3.32
N ALA A 13 -14.90 -31.08 2.80
CA ALA A 13 -13.73 -30.54 3.46
C ALA A 13 -13.84 -29.00 3.41
N ALA A 14 -13.96 -28.38 4.58
CA ALA A 14 -13.92 -26.93 4.69
C ALA A 14 -12.47 -26.46 4.51
N ALA A 15 -12.10 -26.15 3.26
CA ALA A 15 -10.89 -25.40 2.98
C ALA A 15 -10.94 -24.06 3.71
N THR A 16 -9.86 -23.69 4.40
CA THR A 16 -9.74 -22.35 4.98
C THR A 16 -9.49 -21.33 3.87
N ILE A 17 -9.73 -20.05 4.14
CA ILE A 17 -9.37 -18.97 3.19
C ILE A 17 -7.86 -19.01 2.89
N GLN A 18 -7.05 -19.46 3.86
CA GLN A 18 -5.61 -19.62 3.70
C GLN A 18 -5.26 -20.81 2.79
N ASP A 19 -5.98 -21.94 2.85
CA ASP A 19 -5.83 -23.04 1.88
C ASP A 19 -6.23 -22.60 0.46
N ILE A 20 -7.24 -21.72 0.32
CA ILE A 20 -7.65 -21.16 -0.97
C ILE A 20 -6.59 -20.21 -1.52
N ILE A 21 -6.01 -19.33 -0.69
CA ILE A 21 -4.91 -18.45 -1.08
C ILE A 21 -3.65 -19.26 -1.43
N GLN A 22 -3.28 -20.21 -0.60
CA GLN A 22 -2.03 -20.97 -0.75
C GLN A 22 -2.07 -21.96 -1.92
N ALA A 23 -3.22 -22.60 -2.18
CA ALA A 23 -3.41 -23.39 -3.41
C ALA A 23 -3.45 -22.52 -4.68
N ARG A 24 -3.78 -21.22 -4.57
CA ARG A 24 -3.70 -20.26 -5.69
C ARG A 24 -2.27 -19.77 -5.91
N ASP A 25 -1.48 -19.57 -4.86
CA ASP A 25 -0.05 -19.25 -4.99
C ASP A 25 0.72 -20.41 -5.67
N ASP A 26 0.40 -21.66 -5.32
CA ASP A 26 0.99 -22.85 -5.97
C ASP A 26 0.56 -23.02 -7.44
N GLU A 27 -0.65 -22.60 -7.84
CA GLU A 27 -1.05 -22.51 -9.26
C GLU A 27 -0.41 -21.30 -9.98
N ASN A 28 -0.07 -20.23 -9.25
CA ASN A 28 0.52 -19.00 -9.80
C ASN A 28 2.06 -19.01 -9.86
N ALA A 29 2.73 -19.96 -9.22
CA ALA A 29 4.20 -20.06 -9.19
C ALA A 29 4.88 -20.24 -10.57
N GLY A 30 4.10 -20.42 -11.65
CA GLY A 30 4.59 -20.53 -13.03
C GLY A 30 4.30 -19.35 -13.97
N ASP A 31 3.45 -18.39 -13.59
CA ASP A 31 2.92 -17.35 -14.50
C ASP A 31 3.09 -15.95 -13.89
N ALA A 32 4.15 -15.23 -14.30
CA ALA A 32 4.23 -13.78 -14.12
C ALA A 32 2.99 -13.11 -14.78
N PRO A 33 2.55 -11.90 -14.34
CA PRO A 33 1.36 -11.25 -14.87
C PRO A 33 1.50 -10.99 -16.37
N SER A 34 1.02 -11.94 -17.17
CA SER A 34 1.12 -11.90 -18.62
C SER A 34 0.36 -10.66 -19.10
N PRO A 35 1.03 -9.70 -19.76
CA PRO A 35 0.37 -8.46 -20.12
C PRO A 35 -0.78 -8.72 -21.09
N VAL A 36 -1.75 -7.82 -20.99
CA VAL A 36 -2.96 -7.82 -21.80
C VAL A 36 -2.59 -7.73 -23.29
N VAL A 37 -3.52 -8.13 -24.16
CA VAL A 37 -3.54 -7.71 -25.58
C VAL A 37 -3.23 -6.21 -25.67
N LYS A 38 -2.54 -5.76 -26.72
CA LYS A 38 -2.21 -4.34 -26.99
C LYS A 38 -3.43 -3.42 -26.75
N ARG A 39 -3.54 -2.89 -25.52
CA ARG A 39 -4.65 -2.06 -25.06
C ARG A 39 -4.13 -0.74 -24.54
N PHE A 40 -4.87 0.30 -24.84
CA PHE A 40 -4.51 1.67 -24.51
C PHE A 40 -5.71 2.44 -23.99
N ILE A 41 -5.46 3.32 -23.02
CA ILE A 41 -6.39 4.40 -22.66
C ILE A 41 -5.99 5.61 -23.49
N VAL A 42 -6.96 6.23 -24.15
CA VAL A 42 -6.80 7.37 -25.05
C VAL A 42 -7.63 8.53 -24.51
N GLU A 43 -6.98 9.64 -24.17
CA GLU A 43 -7.65 10.89 -23.78
C GLU A 43 -7.93 11.75 -25.02
N ALA A 44 -9.16 12.24 -25.13
CA ALA A 44 -9.58 13.13 -26.20
C ALA A 44 -9.15 14.58 -25.95
N GLU A 45 -8.81 15.32 -27.01
CA GLU A 45 -8.61 16.78 -26.93
C GLU A 45 -9.88 17.50 -26.43
N PRO A 46 -9.79 18.53 -25.57
CA PRO A 46 -10.95 19.19 -24.98
C PRO A 46 -11.96 19.70 -26.01
N GLY A 47 -13.22 19.29 -25.86
CA GLY A 47 -14.31 19.64 -26.76
C GLY A 47 -14.50 18.68 -27.96
N THR A 48 -13.65 17.66 -28.10
CA THR A 48 -13.81 16.60 -29.11
C THR A 48 -15.05 15.74 -28.80
N PRO A 49 -16.01 15.58 -29.75
CA PRO A 49 -17.09 14.62 -29.60
C PRO A 49 -16.56 13.18 -29.60
N LEU A 50 -16.79 12.42 -28.54
CA LEU A 50 -16.26 11.05 -28.42
C LEU A 50 -16.78 10.09 -29.50
N ALA A 51 -17.97 10.35 -30.07
CA ALA A 51 -18.50 9.62 -31.22
C ALA A 51 -17.74 9.90 -32.54
N ASP A 52 -17.06 11.05 -32.65
CA ASP A 52 -16.23 11.40 -33.81
C ASP A 52 -14.85 10.77 -33.66
N LEU A 53 -14.25 10.86 -32.46
CA LEU A 53 -13.00 10.16 -32.14
C LEU A 53 -13.16 8.64 -32.29
N SER A 54 -14.23 8.04 -31.76
CA SER A 54 -14.48 6.59 -31.89
C SER A 54 -14.53 6.16 -33.36
N ARG A 55 -15.29 6.88 -34.20
CA ARG A 55 -15.36 6.57 -35.65
C ARG A 55 -14.02 6.73 -36.37
N LYS A 56 -13.18 7.69 -35.96
CA LYS A 56 -11.82 7.87 -36.52
C LYS A 56 -10.89 6.73 -36.12
N ILE A 57 -10.92 6.32 -34.86
CA ILE A 57 -10.15 5.20 -34.32
C ILE A 57 -10.58 3.88 -35.01
N GLU A 58 -11.89 3.61 -35.09
CA GLU A 58 -12.44 2.44 -35.77
C GLU A 58 -12.12 2.40 -37.27
N ALA A 59 -12.07 3.56 -37.95
CA ALA A 59 -11.69 3.64 -39.36
C ALA A 59 -10.23 3.22 -39.62
N ASN A 60 -9.36 3.27 -38.60
CA ASN A 60 -7.99 2.76 -38.66
C ASN A 60 -7.90 1.25 -38.33
N GLY A 61 -9.03 0.57 -38.10
CA GLY A 61 -9.07 -0.86 -37.73
C GLY A 61 -8.85 -1.12 -36.24
N ILE A 62 -8.83 -0.06 -35.41
CA ILE A 62 -8.67 -0.15 -33.96
C ILE A 62 -10.04 -0.44 -33.33
N LYS A 63 -10.11 -1.40 -32.40
CA LYS A 63 -11.34 -1.78 -31.72
C LYS A 63 -11.53 -0.92 -30.47
N VAL A 64 -12.63 -0.17 -30.40
CA VAL A 64 -13.04 0.52 -29.17
C VAL A 64 -13.65 -0.52 -28.20
N LEU A 65 -13.15 -0.56 -26.97
CA LEU A 65 -13.64 -1.44 -25.90
C LEU A 65 -14.62 -0.73 -24.96
N LYS A 66 -14.36 0.54 -24.66
CA LYS A 66 -15.13 1.37 -23.73
C LYS A 66 -15.00 2.84 -24.12
N THR A 67 -16.09 3.59 -23.97
CA THR A 67 -16.08 5.05 -23.99
C THR A 67 -16.22 5.58 -22.58
N PHE A 68 -15.38 6.55 -22.22
CA PHE A 68 -15.41 7.27 -20.95
C PHE A 68 -15.88 8.69 -21.23
N ASP A 69 -17.08 9.05 -20.75
CA ASP A 69 -17.69 10.36 -20.96
C ASP A 69 -18.05 10.96 -19.59
N SER A 70 -17.16 11.81 -19.07
CA SER A 70 -17.28 12.45 -17.76
C SER A 70 -16.58 13.82 -17.77
N ASP A 71 -17.04 14.75 -16.92
CA ASP A 71 -16.52 16.13 -16.88
C ASP A 71 -15.11 16.27 -16.27
N VAL A 72 -14.53 15.15 -15.80
CA VAL A 72 -13.12 14.98 -15.39
C VAL A 72 -12.30 14.19 -16.40
N PHE A 73 -12.91 13.42 -17.29
CA PHE A 73 -12.21 12.60 -18.28
C PHE A 73 -13.12 12.23 -19.47
N ALA A 74 -12.68 12.62 -20.68
CA ALA A 74 -13.28 12.22 -21.94
C ALA A 74 -12.26 11.38 -22.73
N GLY A 75 -12.60 10.14 -23.06
CA GLY A 75 -11.64 9.23 -23.70
C GLY A 75 -12.19 7.86 -24.06
N LEU A 76 -11.31 6.97 -24.51
CA LEU A 76 -11.62 5.61 -24.96
C LEU A 76 -10.64 4.60 -24.33
N SER A 77 -11.10 3.38 -24.01
CA SER A 77 -10.24 2.19 -23.93
C SER A 77 -10.29 1.49 -25.29
N VAL A 78 -9.12 1.18 -25.87
CA VAL A 78 -8.98 0.66 -27.24
C VAL A 78 -8.05 -0.54 -27.29
N GLU A 79 -8.24 -1.40 -28.31
CA GLU A 79 -7.47 -2.63 -28.56
C GLU A 79 -7.03 -2.64 -30.04
N THR A 80 -5.74 -2.83 -30.31
CA THR A 80 -5.15 -2.72 -31.66
C THR A 80 -3.99 -3.68 -31.88
N GLU A 81 -3.94 -4.33 -33.04
CA GLU A 81 -2.78 -5.16 -33.44
C GLU A 81 -1.61 -4.33 -34.01
N HIS A 82 -1.87 -3.10 -34.45
CA HIS A 82 -0.96 -2.35 -35.33
C HIS A 82 -0.44 -1.03 -34.74
N ASP A 83 -1.03 -0.49 -33.68
CA ASP A 83 -0.62 0.81 -33.14
C ASP A 83 0.19 0.67 -31.83
N ASN A 84 0.71 1.83 -31.38
CA ASN A 84 1.41 2.08 -30.12
C ASN A 84 1.03 3.49 -29.61
N VAL A 85 1.60 3.91 -28.47
CA VAL A 85 1.34 5.24 -27.89
C VAL A 85 1.61 6.38 -28.88
N ASP A 86 2.78 6.37 -29.57
CA ASP A 86 3.15 7.44 -30.51
C ASP A 86 2.11 7.58 -31.64
N THR A 87 1.75 6.47 -32.30
CA THR A 87 0.82 6.45 -33.44
C THR A 87 -0.62 6.79 -33.04
N LEU A 88 -1.05 6.42 -31.83
CA LEU A 88 -2.34 6.87 -31.28
C LEU A 88 -2.36 8.39 -31.04
N GLN A 89 -1.24 8.99 -30.64
CA GLN A 89 -1.09 10.44 -30.45
C GLN A 89 -0.86 11.23 -31.75
N GLU A 90 -0.62 10.58 -32.90
CA GLU A 90 -0.64 11.24 -34.21
C GLU A 90 -2.08 11.59 -34.67
N VAL A 91 -3.10 10.95 -34.08
CA VAL A 91 -4.52 11.29 -34.31
C VAL A 91 -4.80 12.65 -33.66
N THR A 92 -5.14 13.67 -34.47
CA THR A 92 -5.24 15.07 -34.03
C THR A 92 -6.25 15.32 -32.91
N GLU A 93 -7.24 14.44 -32.73
CA GLU A 93 -8.22 14.47 -31.65
C GLU A 93 -7.76 13.78 -30.33
N VAL A 94 -6.56 13.22 -30.29
CA VAL A 94 -5.98 12.53 -29.12
C VAL A 94 -4.97 13.42 -28.43
N ALA A 95 -5.26 13.81 -27.19
CA ALA A 95 -4.33 14.58 -26.37
C ALA A 95 -3.20 13.70 -25.81
N ARG A 96 -3.55 12.52 -25.29
CA ARG A 96 -2.63 11.57 -24.63
C ARG A 96 -3.07 10.13 -24.84
N ALA A 97 -2.11 9.21 -24.86
CA ALA A 97 -2.37 7.77 -24.82
C ALA A 97 -1.44 7.09 -23.80
N TRP A 98 -1.94 6.04 -23.14
CA TRP A 98 -1.18 5.23 -22.20
C TRP A 98 -1.44 3.74 -22.44
N PRO A 99 -0.46 2.84 -22.27
CA PRO A 99 -0.73 1.41 -22.23
C PRO A 99 -1.58 1.07 -20.98
N VAL A 100 -2.47 0.09 -21.09
CA VAL A 100 -3.24 -0.42 -19.94
C VAL A 100 -2.37 -1.34 -19.09
N ASN A 101 -2.11 -0.94 -17.84
CA ASN A 101 -1.39 -1.78 -16.89
C ASN A 101 -2.31 -2.75 -16.14
N ARG A 102 -1.70 -3.75 -15.48
CA ARG A 102 -2.37 -4.63 -14.52
C ARG A 102 -2.06 -4.22 -13.10
N PHE A 103 -3.09 -4.25 -12.27
CA PHE A 103 -3.02 -3.97 -10.84
C PHE A 103 -3.39 -5.24 -10.06
N LYS A 104 -2.86 -5.38 -8.86
CA LYS A 104 -3.27 -6.42 -7.92
C LYS A 104 -3.90 -5.80 -6.67
N LEU A 105 -4.69 -6.59 -5.94
CA LEU A 105 -4.89 -6.33 -4.52
C LEU A 105 -3.52 -6.33 -3.83
N ALA A 106 -3.27 -5.33 -2.98
CA ALA A 106 -2.03 -5.28 -2.24
C ALA A 106 -1.98 -6.48 -1.27
N ALA A 107 -0.87 -7.24 -1.26
CA ALA A 107 -0.76 -8.47 -0.47
C ALA A 107 -1.02 -8.19 1.02
N VAL A 108 -1.91 -8.96 1.64
CA VAL A 108 -2.33 -8.79 3.04
C VAL A 108 -1.99 -10.03 3.87
N ASP A 109 -1.45 -9.84 5.07
CA ASP A 109 -1.36 -10.91 6.07
C ASP A 109 -2.75 -11.20 6.63
N VAL A 110 -3.36 -12.30 6.19
CA VAL A 110 -4.69 -12.74 6.60
C VAL A 110 -4.56 -13.81 7.68
N SER A 111 -4.97 -13.48 8.91
CA SER A 111 -5.13 -14.46 9.98
C SER A 111 -6.61 -14.74 10.23
N THR A 112 -7.05 -15.94 9.81
CA THR A 112 -8.44 -16.38 10.00
C THR A 112 -8.68 -16.86 11.44
N LEU A 113 -9.25 -15.99 12.29
CA LEU A 113 -9.55 -16.31 13.68
C LEU A 113 -11.06 -16.31 13.95
N SER A 114 -11.70 -17.46 13.73
CA SER A 114 -13.14 -17.60 13.90
C SER A 114 -13.58 -17.80 15.37
N HIS A 115 -14.76 -17.24 15.68
CA HIS A 115 -15.68 -17.49 16.79
C HIS A 115 -15.43 -17.04 18.27
N ASN A 116 -16.24 -16.08 18.80
CA ASN A 116 -17.21 -16.17 19.97
C ASN A 116 -16.97 -15.85 21.53
N ALA A 117 -17.50 -14.69 22.05
CA ALA A 117 -17.89 -14.11 23.39
C ALA A 117 -16.98 -13.89 24.64
N MET A 118 -17.22 -12.97 25.62
CA MET A 118 -17.17 -11.48 25.60
C MET A 118 -16.78 -10.85 26.99
N ALA A 119 -15.83 -9.89 27.05
CA ALA A 119 -15.82 -8.67 27.93
C ALA A 119 -14.69 -7.70 27.50
N GLY A 120 -14.66 -6.45 27.98
CA GLY A 120 -13.59 -5.47 27.75
C GLY A 120 -13.43 -5.01 26.29
N ASN A 121 -14.26 -4.06 25.84
CA ASN A 121 -14.32 -3.60 24.44
C ASN A 121 -12.95 -3.21 23.85
N TRP A 122 -12.46 -4.00 22.89
CA TRP A 122 -11.39 -3.59 21.99
C TRP A 122 -11.84 -2.46 21.07
N SER A 123 -10.97 -1.47 20.86
CA SER A 123 -11.12 -0.50 19.77
C SER A 123 -9.78 0.09 19.38
N VAL A 124 -9.51 0.11 18.08
CA VAL A 124 -8.36 0.81 17.48
C VAL A 124 -8.48 2.34 17.57
N HIS A 125 -9.69 2.86 17.80
CA HIS A 125 -9.99 4.29 17.72
C HIS A 125 -9.23 5.15 18.73
N GLN A 126 -8.96 4.60 19.92
CA GLN A 126 -8.18 5.24 21.00
C GLN A 126 -6.80 5.73 20.55
N ALA A 127 -6.15 5.04 19.62
CA ALA A 127 -4.85 5.44 19.09
C ALA A 127 -4.91 6.76 18.30
N THR A 128 -6.08 7.09 17.74
CA THR A 128 -6.28 8.20 16.79
C THR A 128 -7.17 9.33 17.32
N GLY A 129 -7.89 9.09 18.43
CA GLY A 129 -8.90 10.00 18.99
C GLY A 129 -10.29 9.89 18.38
N VAL A 130 -10.56 8.90 17.51
CA VAL A 130 -11.89 8.66 16.91
C VAL A 130 -12.92 8.26 17.96
N ASP A 131 -12.48 7.62 19.04
CA ASP A 131 -13.28 7.26 20.22
C ASP A 131 -13.92 8.50 20.85
N LYS A 132 -13.15 9.57 21.03
CA LYS A 132 -13.64 10.86 21.56
C LYS A 132 -14.62 11.54 20.60
N LEU A 133 -14.45 11.36 19.30
CA LEU A 133 -15.37 11.90 18.29
C LEU A 133 -16.70 11.13 18.30
N HIS A 134 -16.66 9.80 18.51
CA HIS A 134 -17.84 8.97 18.75
C HIS A 134 -18.56 9.35 20.06
N GLU A 135 -17.82 9.59 21.15
CA GLU A 135 -18.36 10.12 22.41
C GLU A 135 -19.02 11.51 22.22
N ALA A 136 -18.48 12.35 21.33
CA ALA A 136 -19.07 13.62 20.91
C ALA A 136 -20.24 13.49 19.92
N GLY A 137 -20.70 12.27 19.61
CA GLY A 137 -21.85 12.00 18.73
C GLY A 137 -21.58 12.11 17.23
N LEU A 138 -20.30 12.12 16.81
CA LEU A 138 -19.91 12.24 15.41
C LEU A 138 -19.71 10.85 14.79
N PHE A 139 -20.60 10.47 13.89
CA PHE A 139 -20.64 9.12 13.30
C PHE A 139 -20.61 9.09 11.75
N GLY A 140 -20.37 10.22 11.07
CA GLY A 140 -20.29 10.24 9.60
C GLY A 140 -21.65 10.30 8.89
N LYS A 141 -22.73 10.64 9.63
CA LYS A 141 -24.10 10.66 9.12
C LYS A 141 -24.26 11.54 7.88
N GLY A 142 -24.92 10.98 6.85
CA GLY A 142 -25.26 11.68 5.62
C GLY A 142 -24.15 11.72 4.57
N VAL A 143 -22.96 11.19 4.87
CA VAL A 143 -21.84 11.10 3.92
C VAL A 143 -21.96 9.86 3.04
N LYS A 144 -21.63 10.00 1.76
CA LYS A 144 -21.54 8.90 0.79
C LYS A 144 -20.08 8.59 0.46
N ILE A 145 -19.72 7.31 0.50
CA ILE A 145 -18.35 6.84 0.26
C ILE A 145 -18.36 5.76 -0.82
N GLY A 146 -17.64 5.98 -1.92
CA GLY A 146 -17.41 4.98 -2.95
C GLY A 146 -16.21 4.10 -2.58
N VAL A 147 -16.41 2.79 -2.53
CA VAL A 147 -15.38 1.79 -2.20
C VAL A 147 -15.03 1.03 -3.47
N ILE A 148 -13.81 1.21 -3.98
CA ILE A 148 -13.28 0.51 -5.17
C ILE A 148 -12.41 -0.65 -4.70
N ASP A 149 -12.94 -1.88 -4.79
CA ASP A 149 -12.34 -3.08 -4.17
C ASP A 149 -12.90 -4.39 -4.76
N SER A 150 -12.86 -5.53 -4.05
CA SER A 150 -13.42 -6.82 -4.45
C SER A 150 -14.95 -6.94 -4.31
N GLY A 151 -15.63 -5.83 -4.00
CA GLY A 151 -17.06 -5.76 -3.71
C GLY A 151 -17.35 -5.50 -2.23
N ILE A 152 -18.60 -5.68 -1.81
CA ILE A 152 -18.98 -5.72 -0.38
C ILE A 152 -19.98 -6.86 -0.15
N ASP A 153 -19.78 -7.71 0.86
CA ASP A 153 -20.84 -8.56 1.43
C ASP A 153 -21.85 -7.68 2.16
N TYR A 154 -22.75 -7.09 1.39
CA TYR A 154 -23.82 -6.22 1.89
C TYR A 154 -24.84 -6.98 2.74
N SER A 155 -24.88 -8.32 2.67
CA SER A 155 -25.73 -9.16 3.53
C SER A 155 -25.22 -9.24 4.97
N HIS A 156 -23.97 -8.83 5.21
CA HIS A 156 -23.39 -8.77 6.54
C HIS A 156 -24.17 -7.82 7.46
N THR A 157 -24.58 -8.31 8.63
CA THR A 157 -25.43 -7.56 9.59
C THR A 157 -24.81 -6.25 10.06
N ALA A 158 -23.53 -6.27 10.45
CA ALA A 158 -22.77 -5.05 10.77
C ALA A 158 -22.64 -4.05 9.60
N LEU A 159 -22.83 -4.49 8.35
CA LEU A 159 -22.89 -3.65 7.15
C LEU A 159 -24.33 -3.32 6.70
N GLY A 160 -25.32 -3.54 7.56
CA GLY A 160 -26.72 -3.17 7.34
C GLY A 160 -27.63 -4.29 6.86
N GLY A 161 -27.10 -5.47 6.48
CA GLY A 161 -27.89 -6.65 6.16
C GLY A 161 -28.70 -6.58 4.86
N GLY A 162 -28.26 -5.77 3.89
CA GLY A 162 -28.86 -5.66 2.57
C GLY A 162 -28.25 -4.52 1.73
N ILE A 163 -28.71 -4.41 0.49
CA ILE A 163 -28.29 -3.38 -0.48
C ILE A 163 -29.49 -2.57 -0.98
N GLY A 164 -29.27 -1.28 -1.21
CA GLY A 164 -30.25 -0.37 -1.82
C GLY A 164 -30.76 0.74 -0.89
N PRO A 165 -31.79 1.50 -1.31
CA PRO A 165 -32.31 2.62 -0.53
C PRO A 165 -32.75 2.22 0.89
N GLY A 166 -32.19 2.90 1.89
CA GLY A 166 -32.45 2.64 3.32
C GLY A 166 -31.48 1.66 3.98
N PHE A 167 -30.67 0.93 3.22
CA PHE A 167 -29.54 0.17 3.73
C PHE A 167 -28.28 1.06 3.89
N LYS A 168 -27.24 0.51 4.51
CA LYS A 168 -25.93 1.16 4.60
C LYS A 168 -25.16 1.07 3.29
N VAL A 169 -25.17 -0.09 2.63
CA VAL A 169 -24.71 -0.21 1.24
C VAL A 169 -25.89 0.20 0.35
N ILE A 170 -25.83 1.39 -0.24
CA ILE A 170 -26.97 1.99 -0.94
C ILE A 170 -27.06 1.61 -2.43
N GLY A 171 -26.03 0.94 -2.95
CA GLY A 171 -25.92 0.47 -4.33
C GLY A 171 -24.48 0.12 -4.68
N GLY A 172 -24.23 -0.13 -5.96
CA GLY A 172 -22.90 -0.45 -6.48
C GLY A 172 -22.98 -1.10 -7.87
N TYR A 173 -21.86 -1.62 -8.35
CA TYR A 173 -21.73 -2.27 -9.65
C TYR A 173 -20.52 -3.22 -9.68
N ASP A 174 -20.62 -4.36 -10.36
CA ASP A 174 -19.49 -5.26 -10.67
C ASP A 174 -18.99 -5.00 -12.09
N LEU A 175 -17.79 -4.44 -12.21
CA LEU A 175 -17.18 -4.08 -13.50
C LEU A 175 -16.50 -5.26 -14.22
N VAL A 176 -16.36 -6.41 -13.57
CA VAL A 176 -15.58 -7.55 -14.09
C VAL A 176 -16.35 -8.86 -14.11
N GLY A 177 -17.27 -9.06 -13.16
CA GLY A 177 -18.02 -10.29 -12.94
C GLY A 177 -17.29 -11.27 -12.03
N HIS A 178 -18.06 -11.97 -11.20
CA HIS A 178 -17.55 -12.93 -10.20
C HIS A 178 -16.52 -13.96 -10.73
N ASN A 179 -16.67 -14.43 -11.97
CA ASN A 179 -15.78 -15.44 -12.56
C ASN A 179 -14.54 -14.85 -13.27
N TYR A 180 -14.29 -13.54 -13.22
CA TYR A 180 -13.17 -12.93 -13.93
C TYR A 180 -11.82 -13.37 -13.34
N ASN A 181 -10.97 -13.99 -14.16
CA ASN A 181 -9.68 -14.56 -13.75
C ASN A 181 -8.47 -13.85 -14.39
N GLY A 182 -8.66 -12.65 -14.93
CA GLY A 182 -7.63 -11.92 -15.67
C GLY A 182 -7.30 -12.51 -17.06
N LYS A 183 -7.88 -13.64 -17.47
CA LYS A 183 -7.64 -14.27 -18.78
C LYS A 183 -8.92 -14.43 -19.61
N ASN A 184 -10.08 -14.53 -18.99
CA ASN A 184 -11.40 -14.60 -19.64
C ASN A 184 -12.02 -13.23 -19.92
N THR A 185 -13.14 -13.22 -20.66
CA THR A 185 -13.95 -12.02 -20.91
C THR A 185 -14.65 -11.57 -19.62
N LYS A 186 -14.64 -10.26 -19.35
CA LYS A 186 -15.40 -9.63 -18.25
C LYS A 186 -16.91 -9.80 -18.49
N VAL A 187 -17.67 -10.03 -17.44
CA VAL A 187 -19.14 -10.12 -17.48
C VAL A 187 -19.68 -9.18 -16.39
N PRO A 188 -19.77 -7.87 -16.66
CA PRO A 188 -20.23 -6.89 -15.69
C PRO A 188 -21.72 -7.04 -15.36
N ASP A 189 -22.11 -6.75 -14.11
CA ASP A 189 -23.49 -6.79 -13.64
C ASP A 189 -23.74 -5.85 -12.45
N ASP A 190 -25.01 -5.75 -12.02
CA ASP A 190 -25.45 -4.85 -10.93
C ASP A 190 -25.20 -5.44 -9.51
N ASP A 191 -24.55 -6.59 -9.35
CA ASP A 191 -24.33 -7.27 -8.06
C ASP A 191 -22.87 -7.19 -7.57
N PRO A 192 -22.50 -6.15 -6.79
CA PRO A 192 -21.15 -5.97 -6.26
C PRO A 192 -20.84 -6.89 -5.05
N MET A 193 -21.50 -8.05 -4.92
CA MET A 193 -21.26 -9.02 -3.86
C MET A 193 -19.78 -9.45 -3.81
N ASP A 194 -19.21 -9.37 -2.61
CA ASP A 194 -17.82 -9.76 -2.35
C ASP A 194 -17.71 -11.24 -1.97
N THR A 195 -16.90 -11.96 -2.74
CA THR A 195 -16.59 -13.38 -2.51
C THR A 195 -15.11 -13.61 -2.22
N ILE A 196 -14.29 -12.57 -2.23
CA ILE A 196 -12.86 -12.60 -1.83
C ILE A 196 -12.73 -12.22 -0.36
N GLY A 197 -13.41 -11.15 0.07
CA GLY A 197 -13.51 -10.68 1.45
C GLY A 197 -12.69 -9.44 1.79
N HIS A 198 -11.83 -8.96 0.87
CA HIS A 198 -11.01 -7.78 1.10
C HIS A 198 -11.86 -6.50 1.14
N GLY A 199 -12.73 -6.30 0.15
CA GLY A 199 -13.63 -5.15 0.10
C GLY A 199 -14.66 -5.13 1.24
N THR A 200 -15.11 -6.30 1.70
CA THR A 200 -15.93 -6.45 2.92
C THR A 200 -15.15 -6.01 4.17
N HIS A 201 -13.85 -6.30 4.26
CA HIS A 201 -12.99 -5.88 5.37
C HIS A 201 -12.80 -4.36 5.37
N VAL A 202 -12.48 -3.79 4.20
CA VAL A 202 -12.38 -2.36 3.94
C VAL A 202 -13.68 -1.63 4.32
N ALA A 203 -14.84 -2.12 3.86
CA ALA A 203 -16.16 -1.55 4.19
C ALA A 203 -16.45 -1.50 5.69
N GLY A 204 -16.03 -2.51 6.45
CA GLY A 204 -16.22 -2.54 7.90
C GLY A 204 -15.39 -1.51 8.64
N ILE A 205 -14.14 -1.28 8.23
CA ILE A 205 -13.26 -0.25 8.81
C ILE A 205 -13.89 1.14 8.67
N ILE A 206 -14.54 1.39 7.53
CA ILE A 206 -15.26 2.63 7.28
C ILE A 206 -16.51 2.71 8.16
N ALA A 207 -17.42 1.73 8.04
CA ALA A 207 -18.82 1.96 8.41
C ALA A 207 -19.51 0.80 9.15
N ALA A 208 -18.82 -0.23 9.63
CA ALA A 208 -19.46 -1.28 10.44
C ALA A 208 -20.21 -0.70 11.65
N LYS A 209 -21.37 -1.25 11.97
CA LYS A 209 -22.12 -0.91 13.20
C LYS A 209 -22.67 -2.18 13.84
N SER A 210 -21.93 -2.68 14.83
CA SER A 210 -22.30 -3.80 15.70
C SER A 210 -21.83 -3.52 17.13
N GLU A 211 -22.16 -4.38 18.08
CA GLU A 211 -21.78 -4.21 19.49
C GLU A 211 -20.25 -4.29 19.72
N HIS A 212 -19.50 -4.97 18.83
CA HIS A 212 -18.06 -5.27 19.02
C HIS A 212 -17.18 -4.89 17.83
N ASN A 213 -17.77 -4.42 16.74
CA ASN A 213 -17.06 -3.82 15.63
C ASN A 213 -17.83 -2.58 15.17
N VAL A 214 -17.18 -1.43 15.33
CA VAL A 214 -17.66 -0.11 14.94
C VAL A 214 -16.60 0.46 14.01
N GLY A 215 -17.00 0.84 12.80
CA GLY A 215 -16.13 1.55 11.86
C GLY A 215 -15.92 2.99 12.28
N VAL A 216 -14.99 3.69 11.61
CA VAL A 216 -14.69 5.10 11.93
C VAL A 216 -15.90 6.02 11.73
N ALA A 217 -16.75 5.74 10.74
CA ALA A 217 -17.93 6.51 10.34
C ALA A 217 -19.18 5.59 10.23
N PRO A 218 -19.71 5.06 11.35
CA PRO A 218 -20.72 4.00 11.35
C PRO A 218 -22.13 4.44 10.91
N GLU A 219 -22.35 5.71 10.60
CA GLU A 219 -23.58 6.26 10.00
C GLU A 219 -23.38 6.83 8.58
N ALA A 220 -22.19 6.65 7.99
CA ALA A 220 -21.98 6.86 6.56
C ALA A 220 -22.66 5.75 5.73
N THR A 221 -22.89 6.07 4.45
CA THR A 221 -23.43 5.15 3.43
C THR A 221 -22.36 4.81 2.40
N LEU A 222 -22.38 3.57 1.91
CA LEU A 222 -21.37 3.00 1.01
C LEU A 222 -21.97 2.70 -0.37
N LEU A 223 -21.17 2.95 -1.41
CA LEU A 223 -21.38 2.45 -2.78
C LEU A 223 -20.23 1.50 -3.12
N ALA A 224 -20.54 0.29 -3.57
CA ALA A 224 -19.55 -0.75 -3.85
C ALA A 224 -19.21 -0.81 -5.35
N PHE A 225 -17.96 -0.54 -5.72
CA PHE A 225 -17.48 -0.65 -7.10
C PHE A 225 -16.48 -1.79 -7.17
N LYS A 226 -16.95 -2.93 -7.67
CA LYS A 226 -16.18 -4.17 -7.68
C LYS A 226 -15.34 -4.27 -8.94
N VAL A 227 -14.03 -4.40 -8.76
CA VAL A 227 -13.03 -4.47 -9.85
C VAL A 227 -12.22 -5.77 -9.84
N PHE A 228 -12.43 -6.65 -8.86
CA PHE A 228 -11.80 -7.98 -8.77
C PHE A 228 -12.86 -9.09 -8.83
N GLY A 229 -12.55 -10.16 -9.56
CA GLY A 229 -13.46 -11.30 -9.79
C GLY A 229 -13.11 -12.52 -8.95
N ALA A 230 -12.63 -13.57 -9.62
CA ALA A 230 -12.19 -14.81 -8.98
C ALA A 230 -10.75 -14.73 -8.46
N VAL A 231 -9.93 -13.83 -9.02
CA VAL A 231 -8.50 -13.64 -8.69
C VAL A 231 -8.23 -12.21 -8.19
N ASP A 232 -7.04 -12.00 -7.64
CA ASP A 232 -6.52 -10.76 -7.04
C ASP A 232 -6.07 -9.69 -8.06
N GLY A 233 -6.30 -9.89 -9.36
CA GLY A 233 -5.83 -9.01 -10.45
C GLY A 233 -6.95 -8.27 -11.17
N THR A 234 -6.68 -7.02 -11.56
CA THR A 234 -7.56 -6.16 -12.38
C THR A 234 -6.77 -5.35 -13.42
N ASP A 235 -7.47 -4.72 -14.36
CA ASP A 235 -6.87 -3.88 -15.41
C ASP A 235 -7.09 -2.38 -15.11
N GLU A 236 -6.15 -1.52 -15.49
CA GLU A 236 -6.20 -0.08 -15.21
C GLU A 236 -7.43 0.63 -15.79
N ASP A 237 -7.91 0.18 -16.95
CA ASP A 237 -9.13 0.73 -17.58
C ASP A 237 -10.40 0.51 -16.74
N SER A 238 -10.39 -0.50 -15.88
CA SER A 238 -11.51 -0.84 -14.98
C SER A 238 -11.42 -0.07 -13.67
N LEU A 239 -10.21 0.24 -13.20
CA LEU A 239 -10.00 1.19 -12.10
C LEU A 239 -10.42 2.60 -12.51
N VAL A 240 -10.10 3.02 -13.74
CA VAL A 240 -10.58 4.28 -14.33
C VAL A 240 -12.11 4.30 -14.40
N ASP A 241 -12.74 3.28 -14.99
CA ASP A 241 -14.20 3.20 -15.08
C ASP A 241 -14.89 3.24 -13.71
N ALA A 242 -14.42 2.45 -12.74
CA ALA A 242 -14.93 2.45 -11.36
C ALA A 242 -14.76 3.81 -10.65
N THR A 243 -13.64 4.50 -10.90
CA THR A 243 -13.37 5.82 -10.31
C THR A 243 -14.30 6.89 -10.88
N LEU A 244 -14.58 6.84 -12.19
CA LEU A 244 -15.56 7.72 -12.84
C LEU A 244 -16.98 7.40 -12.37
N MET A 245 -17.39 6.13 -12.34
CA MET A 245 -18.70 5.72 -11.82
C MET A 245 -18.92 6.18 -10.37
N ALA A 246 -17.91 6.07 -9.51
CA ALA A 246 -17.99 6.54 -8.13
C ALA A 246 -18.16 8.06 -8.04
N TYR A 247 -17.45 8.82 -8.88
CA TYR A 247 -17.59 10.27 -8.98
C TYR A 247 -19.01 10.70 -9.44
N GLU A 248 -19.51 10.10 -10.52
CA GLU A 248 -20.83 10.39 -11.09
C GLU A 248 -21.98 9.92 -10.18
N ALA A 249 -21.77 8.88 -9.36
CA ALA A 249 -22.71 8.49 -8.29
C ALA A 249 -22.85 9.55 -7.17
N GLY A 250 -22.09 10.64 -7.23
CA GLY A 250 -22.23 11.79 -6.36
C GLY A 250 -21.74 11.53 -4.94
N VAL A 251 -20.67 10.74 -4.78
CA VAL A 251 -20.02 10.49 -3.48
C VAL A 251 -19.29 11.73 -2.97
N ASP A 252 -19.05 11.78 -1.67
CA ASP A 252 -18.20 12.80 -1.03
C ASP A 252 -16.73 12.35 -0.98
N ILE A 253 -16.51 11.03 -0.93
CA ILE A 253 -15.21 10.38 -0.79
C ILE A 253 -15.15 9.16 -1.71
N ILE A 254 -14.02 8.96 -2.40
CA ILE A 254 -13.64 7.71 -3.06
C ILE A 254 -12.47 7.10 -2.28
N THR A 255 -12.55 5.81 -1.98
CA THR A 255 -11.46 5.06 -1.35
C THR A 255 -11.14 3.81 -2.16
N ALA A 256 -9.86 3.59 -2.46
CA ALA A 256 -9.38 2.47 -3.25
C ALA A 256 -8.17 1.80 -2.57
N SER A 257 -8.35 0.57 -2.11
CA SER A 257 -7.29 -0.22 -1.48
C SER A 257 -6.55 -1.09 -2.52
N VAL A 258 -6.13 -0.43 -3.60
CA VAL A 258 -5.46 -1.02 -4.78
C VAL A 258 -4.15 -0.28 -5.04
N ALA A 259 -3.09 -1.02 -5.35
CA ALA A 259 -1.77 -0.45 -5.59
C ALA A 259 -1.01 -1.19 -6.71
N ARG A 260 -0.10 -0.46 -7.34
CA ARG A 260 0.96 -0.96 -8.25
C ARG A 260 2.13 0.00 -8.12
N ALA A 261 3.33 -0.51 -7.87
CA ALA A 261 4.54 0.29 -7.91
C ALA A 261 4.73 0.91 -9.31
N ALA A 262 4.59 2.24 -9.38
CA ALA A 262 4.62 3.02 -10.61
C ALA A 262 4.50 4.49 -10.20
N GLY A 263 5.50 5.00 -9.48
CA GLY A 263 5.46 6.29 -8.77
C GLY A 263 5.57 7.51 -9.68
N PHE A 264 4.65 7.67 -10.63
CA PHE A 264 4.53 8.84 -11.52
C PHE A 264 3.15 9.50 -11.35
N SER A 265 3.12 10.82 -11.41
CA SER A 265 1.93 11.62 -11.06
C SER A 265 0.91 11.78 -12.19
N ASP A 266 1.26 11.40 -13.42
CA ASP A 266 0.52 11.65 -14.67
C ASP A 266 0.12 10.40 -15.47
N GLY A 267 0.18 9.21 -14.86
CA GLY A 267 -0.52 8.03 -15.36
C GLY A 267 -2.04 8.26 -15.45
N PRO A 268 -2.79 7.42 -16.18
CA PRO A 268 -4.19 7.70 -16.49
C PRO A 268 -5.07 7.67 -15.23
N TRP A 269 -4.91 6.65 -14.37
CA TRP A 269 -5.68 6.58 -13.11
C TRP A 269 -5.30 7.70 -12.13
N ALA A 270 -4.00 8.00 -11.98
CA ALA A 270 -3.51 9.09 -11.14
C ALA A 270 -4.05 10.46 -11.59
N SER A 271 -4.02 10.75 -12.91
CA SER A 271 -4.54 11.98 -13.51
C SER A 271 -6.03 12.18 -13.21
N ILE A 272 -6.83 11.12 -13.31
CA ILE A 272 -8.28 11.16 -13.10
C ILE A 272 -8.60 11.38 -11.62
N CYS A 273 -7.91 10.67 -10.71
CA CYS A 273 -8.02 10.88 -9.27
C CYS A 273 -7.70 12.34 -8.88
N SER A 274 -6.66 12.96 -9.45
CA SER A 274 -6.35 14.38 -9.22
C SER A 274 -7.48 15.32 -9.65
N ARG A 275 -8.04 15.13 -10.86
CA ARG A 275 -9.13 15.98 -11.36
C ARG A 275 -10.39 15.84 -10.52
N ILE A 276 -10.66 14.66 -9.96
CA ILE A 276 -11.76 14.41 -9.03
C ILE A 276 -11.54 15.13 -7.69
N VAL A 277 -10.31 15.20 -7.20
CA VAL A 277 -9.94 16.04 -6.04
C VAL A 277 -10.16 17.53 -6.35
N ASP A 278 -9.83 17.99 -7.56
CA ASP A 278 -10.09 19.38 -7.99
C ASP A 278 -11.60 19.71 -8.13
N LYS A 279 -12.48 18.70 -8.18
CA LYS A 279 -13.96 18.81 -8.10
C LYS A 279 -14.49 18.69 -6.66
N GLY A 280 -13.62 18.59 -5.67
CA GLY A 280 -13.96 18.60 -4.24
C GLY A 280 -14.34 17.26 -3.65
N VAL A 281 -14.10 16.13 -4.34
CA VAL A 281 -14.27 14.78 -3.79
C VAL A 281 -12.95 14.33 -3.17
N VAL A 282 -12.96 13.86 -1.92
CA VAL A 282 -11.74 13.35 -1.28
C VAL A 282 -11.40 11.99 -1.90
N VAL A 283 -10.15 11.79 -2.35
CA VAL A 283 -9.69 10.49 -2.87
C VAL A 283 -8.57 9.96 -1.98
N THR A 284 -8.76 8.77 -1.39
CA THR A 284 -7.75 8.06 -0.61
C THR A 284 -7.34 6.76 -1.32
N VAL A 285 -6.03 6.54 -1.50
CA VAL A 285 -5.48 5.36 -2.17
C VAL A 285 -4.38 4.74 -1.31
N ALA A 286 -4.31 3.41 -1.29
CA ALA A 286 -3.25 2.68 -0.60
C ALA A 286 -1.86 3.01 -1.17
N ALA A 287 -0.88 3.24 -0.29
CA ALA A 287 0.49 3.51 -0.71
C ALA A 287 1.20 2.29 -1.33
N GLY A 288 0.77 1.07 -0.98
CA GLY A 288 1.37 -0.21 -1.38
C GLY A 288 1.83 -1.05 -0.19
N ASN A 289 2.11 -2.33 -0.41
CA ASN A 289 2.52 -3.28 0.65
C ASN A 289 3.93 -3.89 0.40
N ASP A 290 4.76 -3.17 -0.35
CA ASP A 290 6.05 -3.57 -0.89
C ASP A 290 7.22 -2.88 -0.13
N GLY A 291 7.01 -2.60 1.15
CA GLY A 291 7.96 -1.85 1.99
C GLY A 291 9.31 -2.52 2.20
N GLU A 292 9.43 -3.82 1.90
CA GLU A 292 10.69 -4.56 1.91
C GLU A 292 11.66 -4.12 0.81
N ASP A 293 11.14 -3.67 -0.34
CA ASP A 293 11.94 -3.22 -1.48
C ASP A 293 12.62 -1.87 -1.25
N GLY A 294 12.18 -1.10 -0.24
CA GLY A 294 12.79 0.17 0.17
C GLY A 294 12.28 1.42 -0.58
N PRO A 295 13.01 2.55 -0.49
CA PRO A 295 12.58 3.87 -0.98
C PRO A 295 12.34 3.93 -2.50
N PHE A 296 11.55 4.90 -2.97
CA PHE A 296 11.19 5.07 -4.39
C PHE A 296 10.39 3.89 -4.97
N TYR A 297 9.33 3.50 -4.26
CA TYR A 297 8.42 2.44 -4.63
C TYR A 297 6.95 2.88 -4.41
N ALA A 298 6.66 4.15 -4.73
CA ALA A 298 5.33 4.75 -4.60
C ALA A 298 4.32 4.16 -5.60
N SER A 299 3.07 4.00 -5.17
CA SER A 299 1.97 3.45 -5.97
C SER A 299 1.37 4.47 -6.96
N SER A 300 1.05 4.03 -8.19
CA SER A 300 0.52 4.88 -9.29
C SER A 300 -0.69 5.73 -8.90
N GLY A 301 -1.86 5.14 -8.65
CA GLY A 301 -3.08 5.91 -8.34
C GLY A 301 -2.93 6.82 -7.11
N SER A 302 -2.08 6.41 -6.16
CA SER A 302 -1.76 7.19 -4.96
C SER A 302 -0.83 8.38 -5.24
N SER A 303 -0.05 8.35 -6.32
CA SER A 303 0.92 9.39 -6.72
C SER A 303 0.27 10.61 -7.37
N GLY A 304 -1.04 10.57 -7.65
CA GLY A 304 -1.77 11.72 -8.18
C GLY A 304 -1.65 12.97 -7.27
N ASN A 305 -1.59 14.14 -7.91
CA ASN A 305 -1.66 15.44 -7.25
C ASN A 305 -2.88 15.53 -6.34
N ASN A 306 -2.67 15.94 -5.09
CA ASN A 306 -3.67 16.11 -4.03
C ASN A 306 -4.51 14.88 -3.63
N VAL A 307 -4.34 13.73 -4.29
CA VAL A 307 -4.79 12.42 -3.80
C VAL A 307 -4.06 12.10 -2.50
N LEU A 308 -4.73 11.45 -1.53
CA LEU A 308 -4.11 11.04 -0.27
C LEU A 308 -3.61 9.60 -0.35
N ALA A 309 -2.29 9.44 -0.46
CA ALA A 309 -1.60 8.15 -0.35
C ALA A 309 -1.40 7.76 1.11
N ILE A 310 -1.97 6.62 1.53
CA ILE A 310 -2.04 6.26 2.95
C ILE A 310 -1.03 5.16 3.32
N ALA A 311 -0.15 5.47 4.27
CA ALA A 311 0.80 4.52 4.86
C ALA A 311 0.20 3.71 6.01
N SER A 312 0.80 2.55 6.31
CA SER A 312 0.38 1.68 7.42
C SER A 312 1.27 1.85 8.65
N VAL A 313 0.64 2.01 9.81
CA VAL A 313 1.29 2.02 11.13
C VAL A 313 0.59 1.03 12.07
N GLU A 314 1.40 0.33 12.86
CA GLU A 314 0.97 -0.55 13.95
C GLU A 314 0.44 0.28 15.13
N THR A 315 -0.70 -0.12 15.70
CA THR A 315 -1.43 0.69 16.70
C THR A 315 -1.17 0.29 18.15
N GLY A 316 -0.44 -0.80 18.38
CA GLY A 316 -0.13 -1.34 19.70
C GLY A 316 -1.30 -1.96 20.46
N VAL A 317 -2.49 -2.05 19.87
CA VAL A 317 -3.68 -2.62 20.51
C VAL A 317 -4.39 -3.57 19.55
N VAL A 318 -4.20 -4.88 19.76
CA VAL A 318 -4.68 -5.92 18.84
C VAL A 318 -5.86 -6.69 19.44
N PRO A 319 -6.73 -7.26 18.59
CA PRO A 319 -7.81 -8.14 19.04
C PRO A 319 -7.24 -9.44 19.63
N ALA A 320 -7.65 -9.81 20.85
CA ALA A 320 -7.23 -11.05 21.49
C ALA A 320 -8.41 -11.87 22.04
N ARG A 321 -8.12 -13.14 22.38
CA ARG A 321 -9.06 -14.06 23.02
C ARG A 321 -9.14 -13.73 24.52
N PRO A 322 -10.33 -13.51 25.10
CA PRO A 322 -10.41 -13.34 26.53
C PRO A 322 -10.20 -14.61 27.36
N TRP A 323 -9.66 -14.39 28.55
CA TRP A 323 -9.58 -15.33 29.67
C TRP A 323 -9.78 -14.55 30.97
N LYS A 324 -10.12 -15.22 32.06
CA LYS A 324 -10.35 -14.59 33.38
C LYS A 324 -9.27 -15.02 34.37
N ALA A 325 -8.75 -14.06 35.11
CA ALA A 325 -7.92 -14.26 36.28
C ALA A 325 -8.70 -13.84 37.53
N LYS A 326 -8.84 -14.74 38.49
CA LYS A 326 -9.38 -14.46 39.81
C LYS A 326 -8.24 -14.25 40.79
N PHE A 327 -8.07 -13.02 41.26
CA PHE A 327 -7.13 -12.65 42.31
C PHE A 327 -7.83 -12.77 43.65
N SER A 328 -7.21 -13.41 44.65
CA SER A 328 -7.77 -13.54 46.00
C SER A 328 -6.71 -13.22 47.05
N LEU A 329 -6.96 -12.18 47.85
CA LEU A 329 -6.08 -11.63 48.89
C LEU A 329 -6.92 -11.22 50.10
N ASP A 330 -6.48 -11.54 51.32
CA ASP A 330 -7.13 -11.19 52.60
C ASP A 330 -8.65 -11.46 52.65
N GLY A 331 -9.08 -12.58 52.06
CA GLY A 331 -10.49 -13.00 52.02
C GLY A 331 -11.37 -12.23 51.02
N LYS A 332 -10.83 -11.24 50.31
CA LYS A 332 -11.46 -10.58 49.17
C LYS A 332 -11.05 -11.29 47.88
N SER A 333 -11.90 -11.23 46.85
CA SER A 333 -11.53 -11.74 45.53
C SER A 333 -12.16 -10.96 44.38
N ASP A 334 -11.33 -10.58 43.43
CA ASP A 334 -11.72 -9.85 42.22
C ASP A 334 -11.48 -10.72 40.99
N ASN A 335 -12.45 -10.71 40.07
CA ASN A 335 -12.32 -11.37 38.77
C ASN A 335 -12.01 -10.31 37.71
N VAL A 336 -10.85 -10.43 37.06
CA VAL A 336 -10.43 -9.56 35.96
C VAL A 336 -10.45 -10.37 34.67
N GLN A 337 -11.00 -9.80 33.59
CA GLN A 337 -10.87 -10.40 32.27
C GLN A 337 -9.72 -9.73 31.50
N LEU A 338 -8.93 -10.56 30.83
CA LEU A 338 -7.65 -10.23 30.23
C LEU A 338 -7.56 -10.84 28.83
N GLY A 339 -6.63 -10.37 28.00
CA GLY A 339 -6.37 -10.90 26.66
C GLY A 339 -5.28 -11.95 26.60
N TYR A 340 -5.46 -12.95 25.74
CA TYR A 340 -4.43 -13.90 25.33
C TYR A 340 -4.45 -14.17 23.82
N ILE A 341 -3.28 -14.47 23.27
CA ILE A 341 -3.07 -14.97 21.92
C ILE A 341 -2.96 -16.50 21.99
N PRO A 342 -3.85 -17.25 21.31
CA PRO A 342 -3.85 -18.70 21.34
C PRO A 342 -2.68 -19.30 20.55
N SER A 343 -2.46 -20.60 20.70
CA SER A 343 -1.56 -21.32 19.81
C SER A 343 -2.20 -21.58 18.45
N VAL A 344 -1.43 -21.43 17.37
CA VAL A 344 -1.95 -21.56 15.99
C VAL A 344 -2.18 -23.00 15.54
N ASN A 345 -1.61 -24.00 16.24
CA ASN A 345 -1.61 -25.40 15.82
C ASN A 345 -2.19 -26.37 16.88
N ARG A 346 -2.97 -25.87 17.84
CA ARG A 346 -3.68 -26.66 18.85
C ARG A 346 -5.08 -26.10 19.09
N PRO A 347 -6.02 -26.93 19.60
CA PRO A 347 -7.30 -26.43 20.09
C PRO A 347 -7.12 -25.34 21.15
N LEU A 348 -8.12 -24.48 21.30
CA LEU A 348 -8.18 -23.53 22.41
C LEU A 348 -8.18 -24.30 23.75
N TRP A 349 -7.55 -23.70 24.76
CA TRP A 349 -7.63 -24.19 26.13
C TRP A 349 -9.09 -24.17 26.59
N ASN A 350 -9.45 -25.11 27.48
CA ASN A 350 -10.77 -25.17 28.10
C ASN A 350 -10.60 -25.66 29.55
N ILE A 351 -10.05 -24.79 30.39
CA ILE A 351 -9.66 -25.09 31.77
C ILE A 351 -10.21 -24.04 32.74
N THR A 352 -10.58 -24.47 33.94
CA THR A 352 -11.25 -23.63 34.94
C THR A 352 -10.73 -23.91 36.35
N GLY A 353 -10.48 -22.85 37.12
CA GLY A 353 -10.15 -22.94 38.55
C GLY A 353 -8.75 -23.46 38.87
N LEU A 354 -7.90 -23.68 37.87
CA LEU A 354 -6.51 -24.09 38.11
C LEU A 354 -5.71 -22.91 38.71
N PRO A 355 -4.84 -23.16 39.71
CA PRO A 355 -3.95 -22.14 40.25
C PRO A 355 -2.90 -21.73 39.22
N LEU A 356 -2.62 -20.43 39.16
CA LEU A 356 -1.52 -19.86 38.39
C LEU A 356 -0.27 -19.77 39.28
N VAL A 357 0.86 -20.28 38.78
CA VAL A 357 2.15 -20.28 39.49
C VAL A 357 3.20 -19.66 38.57
N ALA A 358 3.88 -18.62 39.04
CA ALA A 358 5.05 -18.06 38.35
C ALA A 358 6.33 -18.83 38.75
N ILE A 359 7.22 -19.10 37.79
CA ILE A 359 8.52 -19.73 38.04
C ILE A 359 9.46 -18.75 38.78
N THR A 360 9.46 -17.49 38.35
CA THR A 360 10.12 -16.37 39.01
C THR A 360 9.10 -15.31 39.41
N LEU A 361 9.35 -14.61 40.51
CA LEU A 361 8.62 -13.39 40.88
C LEU A 361 9.32 -12.11 40.39
N ASP A 362 10.46 -12.23 39.72
CA ASP A 362 11.13 -11.11 39.07
C ASP A 362 10.87 -11.14 37.56
N ALA A 363 10.02 -10.22 37.09
CA ALA A 363 9.65 -10.09 35.68
C ALA A 363 10.81 -9.64 34.77
N SER A 364 11.91 -9.14 35.35
CA SER A 364 13.09 -8.70 34.61
C SER A 364 14.02 -9.84 34.18
N VAL A 365 13.88 -11.04 34.77
CA VAL A 365 14.67 -12.23 34.41
C VAL A 365 14.43 -12.61 32.96
N ALA A 366 15.49 -12.60 32.14
CA ALA A 366 15.39 -12.78 30.69
C ALA A 366 15.39 -14.26 30.26
N ASP A 367 16.01 -15.12 31.05
CA ASP A 367 16.20 -16.55 30.83
C ASP A 367 15.29 -17.42 31.73
N ASP A 368 14.14 -16.88 32.12
CA ASP A 368 13.12 -17.57 32.94
C ASP A 368 12.74 -18.94 32.34
N ALA A 369 12.74 -19.99 33.16
CA ALA A 369 12.57 -21.40 32.77
C ALA A 369 13.51 -21.94 31.66
N CYS A 370 14.57 -21.22 31.26
CA CYS A 370 15.57 -21.72 30.31
C CYS A 370 16.46 -22.82 30.92
N LYS A 371 16.59 -22.83 32.25
CA LYS A 371 17.05 -23.95 33.07
C LYS A 371 16.23 -23.94 34.37
N LEU A 372 16.04 -25.11 34.97
CA LEU A 372 15.32 -25.26 36.24
C LEU A 372 16.13 -26.13 37.21
N PRO A 373 16.23 -25.75 38.49
CA PRO A 373 16.84 -26.59 39.54
C PRO A 373 16.16 -27.96 39.66
N ALA A 374 16.91 -28.98 40.10
CA ALA A 374 16.39 -30.35 40.25
C ALA A 374 15.30 -30.48 41.34
N ASP A 375 15.27 -29.53 42.28
CA ASP A 375 14.30 -29.38 43.37
C ASP A 375 13.13 -28.43 43.02
N THR A 376 12.95 -28.09 41.73
CA THR A 376 11.77 -27.34 41.27
C THR A 376 10.49 -28.08 41.67
N ARG A 377 9.52 -27.32 42.19
CA ARG A 377 8.22 -27.84 42.65
C ARG A 377 7.46 -28.60 41.55
N ASP A 378 6.58 -29.49 41.95
CA ASP A 378 5.59 -30.08 41.03
C ASP A 378 4.67 -28.97 40.46
N LEU A 379 4.51 -28.98 39.14
CA LEU A 379 3.69 -28.07 38.34
C LEU A 379 2.43 -28.77 37.81
N SER A 380 2.23 -30.05 38.14
CA SER A 380 1.03 -30.82 37.82
C SER A 380 -0.23 -30.13 38.37
N GLY A 381 -1.27 -30.00 37.53
CA GLY A 381 -2.52 -29.35 37.93
C GLY A 381 -2.45 -27.82 38.05
N THR A 382 -1.36 -27.18 37.61
CA THR A 382 -1.20 -25.72 37.62
C THR A 382 -1.20 -25.12 36.20
N VAL A 383 -1.37 -23.80 36.10
CA VAL A 383 -0.99 -23.03 34.92
C VAL A 383 0.29 -22.25 35.25
N VAL A 384 1.33 -22.45 34.45
CA VAL A 384 2.66 -21.92 34.74
C VAL A 384 2.87 -20.61 33.98
N LEU A 385 3.05 -19.51 34.72
CA LEU A 385 3.39 -18.20 34.16
C LEU A 385 4.91 -18.09 33.98
N VAL A 386 5.36 -17.85 32.75
CA VAL A 386 6.78 -17.76 32.36
C VAL A 386 7.02 -16.64 31.35
N ARG A 387 8.16 -15.97 31.40
CA ARG A 387 8.54 -14.97 30.39
C ARG A 387 8.89 -15.63 29.06
N LYS A 388 8.39 -15.08 27.94
CA LYS A 388 8.81 -15.50 26.58
C LYS A 388 10.34 -15.46 26.42
N GLY A 389 11.01 -14.43 26.96
CA GLY A 389 12.44 -14.45 27.25
C GLY A 389 13.38 -14.67 26.06
N THR A 390 14.59 -15.18 26.33
CA THR A 390 15.70 -15.27 25.34
C THR A 390 15.91 -16.66 24.72
N CYS A 391 15.74 -17.75 25.47
CA CYS A 391 15.95 -19.10 24.93
C CYS A 391 14.75 -19.61 24.11
N ASN A 392 14.97 -20.71 23.37
CA ASN A 392 13.95 -21.33 22.53
C ASN A 392 12.72 -21.76 23.37
N LEU A 393 11.51 -21.48 22.87
CA LEU A 393 10.27 -21.81 23.55
C LEU A 393 10.10 -23.31 23.78
N TYR A 394 10.65 -24.14 22.90
CA TYR A 394 10.60 -25.60 23.01
C TYR A 394 11.50 -26.13 24.14
N ASP A 395 12.64 -25.51 24.40
CA ASP A 395 13.51 -25.85 25.54
C ASP A 395 12.80 -25.51 26.86
N LYS A 396 12.08 -24.38 26.91
CA LYS A 396 11.22 -24.03 28.05
C LYS A 396 10.11 -25.07 28.27
N GLN A 397 9.43 -25.52 27.20
CA GLN A 397 8.44 -26.61 27.31
C GLN A 397 9.07 -27.87 27.92
N ASP A 398 10.22 -28.32 27.40
CA ASP A 398 10.90 -29.53 27.90
C ASP A 398 11.35 -29.41 29.35
N ASN A 399 11.84 -28.24 29.77
CA ASN A 399 12.22 -28.00 31.16
C ASN A 399 11.01 -28.06 32.10
N LEU A 400 9.89 -27.44 31.71
CA LEU A 400 8.68 -27.36 32.52
C LEU A 400 7.94 -28.71 32.58
N GLU A 401 7.92 -29.47 31.49
CA GLU A 401 7.29 -30.80 31.44
C GLU A 401 7.95 -31.84 32.35
N ARG A 402 9.26 -31.71 32.61
CA ARG A 402 9.98 -32.56 33.58
C ARG A 402 9.40 -32.47 35.00
N PHE A 403 8.78 -31.33 35.33
CA PHE A 403 8.11 -31.08 36.60
C PHE A 403 6.57 -31.12 36.45
N GLY A 404 6.04 -31.77 35.41
CA GLY A 404 4.60 -32.06 35.28
C GLY A 404 3.75 -30.97 34.63
N ALA A 405 4.33 -29.85 34.19
CA ALA A 405 3.57 -28.75 33.59
C ALA A 405 2.79 -29.18 32.34
N ARG A 406 1.54 -28.72 32.22
CA ARG A 406 0.67 -28.97 31.05
C ARG A 406 0.15 -27.70 30.37
N TRP A 407 0.09 -26.60 31.10
CA TRP A 407 -0.46 -25.34 30.63
C TRP A 407 0.57 -24.25 30.91
N ILE A 408 1.17 -23.69 29.86
CA ILE A 408 2.25 -22.70 29.95
C ILE A 408 1.71 -21.37 29.42
N LEU A 409 1.55 -20.42 30.33
CA LEU A 409 1.11 -19.06 30.04
C LEU A 409 2.36 -18.20 29.86
N LEU A 410 2.72 -17.93 28.60
CA LEU A 410 3.85 -17.06 28.29
C LEU A 410 3.41 -15.60 28.41
N TYR A 411 4.14 -14.74 29.12
CA TYR A 411 4.01 -13.30 28.92
C TYR A 411 5.07 -12.81 27.93
N ASN A 412 4.69 -11.91 27.02
CA ASN A 412 5.63 -11.34 26.05
C ASN A 412 6.70 -10.49 26.76
N ASN A 413 7.69 -10.01 26.01
CA ASN A 413 8.59 -8.97 26.52
C ASN A 413 8.03 -7.58 26.18
N ASP A 414 8.36 -6.57 26.99
CA ASP A 414 8.07 -5.16 26.71
C ASP A 414 8.90 -4.54 25.56
N ASP A 415 9.86 -5.27 25.00
CA ASP A 415 10.82 -4.78 24.00
C ASP A 415 10.62 -5.32 22.57
N ARG A 416 9.65 -6.21 22.34
CA ARG A 416 9.39 -6.78 21.00
C ARG A 416 7.91 -6.99 20.69
N PRO A 417 7.47 -6.77 19.44
CA PRO A 417 6.14 -7.15 19.00
C PRO A 417 5.82 -8.60 19.37
N PHE A 418 4.57 -8.88 19.75
CA PHE A 418 4.19 -10.26 20.03
C PHE A 418 4.29 -11.12 18.76
N SER A 419 4.59 -12.39 18.95
CA SER A 419 4.55 -13.41 17.89
C SER A 419 3.57 -14.49 18.31
N THR A 420 2.79 -15.02 17.37
CA THR A 420 1.97 -16.22 17.62
C THR A 420 2.86 -17.38 18.09
N VAL A 421 2.30 -18.25 18.92
CA VAL A 421 3.05 -19.39 19.49
C VAL A 421 2.60 -20.70 18.86
N MET A 422 3.56 -21.49 18.40
CA MET A 422 3.33 -22.88 18.02
C MET A 422 3.58 -23.78 19.22
N THR A 423 2.64 -24.67 19.51
CA THR A 423 2.83 -25.74 20.48
C THR A 423 3.40 -26.95 19.74
N SER A 424 4.53 -27.47 20.20
CA SER A 424 5.18 -28.64 19.59
C SER A 424 4.41 -29.95 19.83
N THR A 425 4.94 -31.08 19.36
CA THR A 425 4.42 -32.44 19.63
C THR A 425 4.48 -32.88 21.11
N ARG A 426 4.93 -32.00 22.00
CA ARG A 426 5.09 -32.25 23.44
C ARG A 426 3.75 -32.27 24.20
N LYS A 427 3.80 -32.60 25.50
CA LYS A 427 2.62 -32.88 26.33
C LYS A 427 1.94 -31.65 26.92
N SER A 428 2.64 -30.52 26.94
CA SER A 428 2.15 -29.20 27.37
C SER A 428 1.70 -28.35 26.19
N GLN A 429 0.84 -27.37 26.48
CA GLN A 429 0.40 -26.36 25.53
C GLN A 429 0.87 -24.97 25.96
N MET A 430 1.09 -24.07 24.99
CA MET A 430 1.49 -22.68 25.22
C MET A 430 0.44 -21.71 24.70
N VAL A 431 0.19 -20.64 25.44
CA VAL A 431 -0.53 -19.43 24.96
C VAL A 431 0.20 -18.18 25.45
N MET A 432 -0.09 -17.00 24.88
CA MET A 432 0.62 -15.76 25.21
C MET A 432 -0.29 -14.67 25.77
N ILE A 433 0.17 -13.93 26.78
CA ILE A 433 -0.42 -12.68 27.30
C ILE A 433 0.55 -11.52 27.12
N ASP A 434 0.07 -10.28 27.19
CA ASP A 434 0.93 -9.10 27.09
C ASP A 434 1.84 -8.95 28.32
N ALA A 435 2.97 -8.28 28.13
CA ALA A 435 4.01 -8.15 29.14
C ALA A 435 3.53 -7.43 30.42
N LYS A 436 2.73 -6.37 30.25
CA LYS A 436 2.09 -5.62 31.35
C LYS A 436 1.15 -6.51 32.16
N THR A 437 0.33 -7.34 31.52
CA THR A 437 -0.52 -8.32 32.22
C THR A 437 0.33 -9.34 33.01
N GLY A 438 1.41 -9.85 32.41
CA GLY A 438 2.35 -10.74 33.10
C GLY A 438 2.98 -10.12 34.35
N ALA A 439 3.50 -8.89 34.24
CA ALA A 439 4.05 -8.13 35.36
C ALA A 439 3.01 -7.86 36.45
N THR A 440 1.78 -7.48 36.08
CA THR A 440 0.68 -7.22 37.02
C THR A 440 0.32 -8.48 37.84
N ILE A 441 0.32 -9.66 37.21
CA ILE A 441 0.07 -10.94 37.90
C ILE A 441 1.23 -11.27 38.86
N ILE A 442 2.48 -11.06 38.42
CA ILE A 442 3.68 -11.27 39.25
C ILE A 442 3.66 -10.38 40.50
N ASP A 443 3.32 -9.10 40.36
CA ASP A 443 3.27 -8.16 41.49
C ASP A 443 2.11 -8.45 42.44
N ALA A 444 0.97 -8.94 41.93
CA ALA A 444 -0.11 -9.45 42.79
C ALA A 444 0.33 -10.67 43.62
N ILE A 445 1.06 -11.62 43.02
CA ILE A 445 1.57 -12.81 43.73
C ILE A 445 2.63 -12.41 44.77
N LYS A 446 3.53 -11.47 44.46
CA LYS A 446 4.46 -10.87 45.44
C LYS A 446 3.75 -10.25 46.63
N ALA A 447 2.61 -9.60 46.40
CA ALA A 447 1.77 -9.01 47.45
C ALA A 447 0.97 -10.06 48.26
N GLY A 448 1.15 -11.36 47.99
CA GLY A 448 0.48 -12.45 48.70
C GLY A 448 -0.85 -12.91 48.09
N ALA A 449 -1.25 -12.38 46.93
CA ALA A 449 -2.48 -12.80 46.28
C ALA A 449 -2.34 -14.21 45.66
N SER A 450 -3.34 -15.05 45.90
CA SER A 450 -3.52 -16.29 45.15
C SER A 450 -4.27 -16.01 43.84
N VAL A 451 -3.84 -16.63 42.75
CA VAL A 451 -4.41 -16.42 41.41
C VAL A 451 -4.92 -17.76 40.86
N THR A 452 -6.16 -17.78 40.37
CA THR A 452 -6.74 -18.92 39.63
C THR A 452 -7.27 -18.45 38.28
N VAL A 453 -7.33 -19.35 37.30
CA VAL A 453 -7.62 -19.00 35.91
C VAL A 453 -8.85 -19.71 35.35
N ASP A 454 -9.52 -19.03 34.41
CA ASP A 454 -10.63 -19.56 33.63
C ASP A 454 -10.41 -19.20 32.15
N PHE A 455 -10.13 -20.23 31.36
CA PHE A 455 -9.99 -20.22 29.91
C PHE A 455 -11.17 -20.97 29.26
N THR A 456 -12.37 -20.95 29.86
CA THR A 456 -13.56 -21.56 29.23
C THR A 456 -13.79 -20.94 27.85
N VAL A 457 -13.86 -21.77 26.81
CA VAL A 457 -14.20 -21.30 25.46
C VAL A 457 -15.66 -20.83 25.45
N PRO A 458 -15.95 -19.55 25.11
CA PRO A 458 -17.31 -19.01 25.18
C PRO A 458 -18.15 -19.41 23.94
N ARG A 459 -19.44 -19.07 23.90
CA ARG A 459 -20.45 -19.77 23.07
C ARG A 459 -21.10 -18.96 21.92
N ASP A 460 -20.97 -17.64 21.87
CA ASP A 460 -21.75 -16.68 21.03
C ASP A 460 -20.86 -15.56 20.42
N ASP A 461 -21.16 -14.91 19.28
CA ASP A 461 -20.15 -14.27 18.38
C ASP A 461 -19.29 -13.07 18.85
N SER A 462 -19.29 -12.72 20.13
CA SER A 462 -19.04 -11.34 20.58
C SER A 462 -17.63 -10.95 21.12
N TRP A 463 -16.71 -11.85 21.53
CA TRP A 463 -15.45 -11.43 22.19
C TRP A 463 -14.40 -10.80 21.27
N ARG A 464 -13.92 -9.61 21.62
CA ARG A 464 -12.48 -9.29 21.56
C ARG A 464 -12.11 -8.38 22.74
N VAL A 465 -11.10 -8.78 23.50
CA VAL A 465 -10.38 -7.90 24.44
C VAL A 465 -9.18 -7.29 23.73
N SER A 466 -8.77 -6.11 24.19
CA SER A 466 -7.47 -5.54 23.88
C SER A 466 -6.33 -6.39 24.43
N PHE A 467 -5.36 -6.71 23.58
CA PHE A 467 -4.02 -7.13 23.96
C PHE A 467 -3.06 -5.99 23.61
N ASN A 468 -2.20 -5.62 24.57
CA ASN A 468 -1.20 -4.58 24.37
C ASN A 468 -0.01 -5.17 23.60
N ASP A 469 0.13 -4.77 22.34
CA ASP A 469 1.35 -5.02 21.58
C ASP A 469 2.29 -3.82 21.75
N VAL A 470 3.58 -4.08 21.90
CA VAL A 470 4.58 -2.99 22.05
C VAL A 470 4.88 -2.33 20.70
N ALA A 471 4.37 -2.92 19.61
CA ALA A 471 4.28 -2.36 18.27
C ALA A 471 3.31 -1.15 18.22
N ARG A 472 3.57 -0.10 19.00
CA ARG A 472 2.69 1.08 19.10
C ARG A 472 3.29 2.29 18.39
N GLY A 473 2.63 2.74 17.32
CA GLY A 473 3.06 3.89 16.54
C GLY A 473 4.37 3.60 15.82
N ILE A 474 4.51 2.42 15.21
CA ILE A 474 5.67 2.00 14.43
C ILE A 474 5.20 1.76 12.99
N PRO A 475 5.95 2.20 11.95
CA PRO A 475 5.61 1.87 10.57
C PRO A 475 5.48 0.36 10.36
N SER A 476 4.40 -0.11 9.73
CA SER A 476 4.30 -1.53 9.34
C SER A 476 5.42 -1.84 8.35
N TYR A 477 6.13 -2.97 8.51
CA TYR A 477 7.32 -3.25 7.68
C TYR A 477 7.01 -3.32 6.17
N THR A 478 5.79 -3.73 5.82
CA THR A 478 5.29 -3.79 4.45
C THR A 478 4.88 -2.44 3.88
N THR A 479 4.76 -1.34 4.63
CA THR A 479 4.26 -0.08 4.04
C THR A 479 5.19 0.42 2.94
N SER A 480 4.71 0.53 1.69
CA SER A 480 5.54 0.98 0.57
C SER A 480 6.06 2.39 0.81
N TRP A 481 7.31 2.62 0.40
CA TRP A 481 8.01 3.87 0.59
C TRP A 481 7.98 4.71 -0.68
N GLY A 482 7.77 6.01 -0.55
CA GLY A 482 8.16 6.96 -1.58
C GLY A 482 9.63 7.39 -1.44
N ALA A 483 10.01 8.58 -1.91
CA ALA A 483 9.20 9.54 -2.65
C ALA A 483 8.70 8.96 -4.00
N THR A 484 7.92 9.72 -4.76
CA THR A 484 7.67 9.38 -6.18
C THR A 484 8.99 9.34 -6.96
N ASN A 485 8.99 8.76 -8.17
CA ASN A 485 10.14 8.82 -9.07
C ASN A 485 10.53 10.26 -9.46
N GLU A 486 9.62 11.21 -9.23
CA GLU A 486 9.74 12.66 -9.45
C GLU A 486 10.05 13.42 -8.14
N LEU A 487 10.51 12.72 -7.08
CA LEU A 487 10.84 13.20 -5.73
C LEU A 487 9.70 13.91 -4.97
N GLN A 488 8.45 13.75 -5.38
CA GLN A 488 7.31 14.30 -4.64
C GLN A 488 7.03 13.48 -3.38
N ILE A 489 6.63 14.17 -2.31
CA ILE A 489 6.27 13.55 -1.03
C ILE A 489 5.05 12.63 -1.21
N LYS A 490 5.34 11.33 -1.11
CA LYS A 490 4.41 10.21 -0.90
C LYS A 490 5.10 9.22 0.05
N PRO A 491 4.35 8.46 0.89
CA PRO A 491 2.93 8.64 1.19
C PRO A 491 2.65 9.98 1.89
N ASP A 492 1.38 10.34 2.07
CA ASP A 492 0.93 11.64 2.58
C ASP A 492 0.81 11.65 4.12
N VAL A 493 0.21 10.59 4.66
CA VAL A 493 -0.09 10.41 6.10
C VAL A 493 -0.18 8.91 6.40
N ALA A 494 0.04 8.50 7.66
CA ALA A 494 -0.13 7.12 8.09
C ALA A 494 -1.42 6.91 8.89
N GLY A 495 -2.08 5.78 8.68
CA GLY A 495 -3.26 5.35 9.42
C GLY A 495 -3.08 3.98 10.10
N PRO A 496 -4.03 3.58 10.96
CA PRO A 496 -4.15 2.21 11.47
C PRO A 496 -4.23 1.17 10.34
N GLY A 497 -3.15 0.45 10.10
CA GLY A 497 -3.12 -0.60 9.06
C GLY A 497 -2.60 -1.96 9.54
N GLY A 498 -1.91 -2.03 10.68
CA GLY A 498 -1.46 -3.28 11.27
C GLY A 498 -2.53 -4.01 12.08
N LYS A 499 -2.74 -5.31 11.79
CA LYS A 499 -3.54 -6.26 12.60
C LYS A 499 -4.99 -5.78 12.88
N ILE A 500 -5.64 -5.22 11.85
CA ILE A 500 -6.96 -4.58 11.97
C ILE A 500 -8.09 -5.62 11.91
N TRP A 501 -8.98 -5.58 12.89
CA TRP A 501 -10.19 -6.42 12.97
C TRP A 501 -11.37 -5.77 12.24
N SER A 502 -11.94 -6.45 11.26
CA SER A 502 -13.08 -5.95 10.48
C SER A 502 -13.95 -7.10 9.95
N THR A 503 -15.04 -6.75 9.28
CA THR A 503 -16.02 -7.66 8.67
C THR A 503 -15.41 -8.54 7.58
N ALA A 504 -16.00 -9.70 7.34
CA ALA A 504 -15.59 -10.68 6.32
C ALA A 504 -16.80 -11.48 5.81
N PRO A 505 -16.78 -12.03 4.58
CA PRO A 505 -17.95 -12.63 3.95
C PRO A 505 -18.61 -13.77 4.74
N GLY A 506 -19.92 -13.85 4.61
CA GLY A 506 -20.76 -14.82 5.33
C GLY A 506 -21.02 -14.41 6.77
N ASN A 507 -21.16 -13.10 7.02
CA ASN A 507 -21.40 -12.50 8.34
C ASN A 507 -20.33 -12.88 9.39
N LYS A 508 -19.05 -12.82 8.99
CA LYS A 508 -17.86 -13.16 9.81
C LYS A 508 -17.00 -11.93 10.05
N PHE A 509 -15.93 -12.11 10.84
CA PHE A 509 -14.91 -11.08 11.03
C PHE A 509 -13.52 -11.71 10.86
N ALA A 510 -12.56 -10.92 10.40
CA ALA A 510 -11.18 -11.32 10.16
C ALA A 510 -10.18 -10.24 10.59
N GLN A 511 -8.94 -10.66 10.83
CA GLN A 511 -7.82 -9.75 11.03
C GLN A 511 -6.98 -9.69 9.74
N MET A 512 -6.72 -8.49 9.25
CA MET A 512 -5.85 -8.23 8.09
C MET A 512 -4.87 -7.11 8.41
N SER A 513 -3.71 -7.11 7.74
CA SER A 513 -2.68 -6.07 7.87
C SER A 513 -2.27 -5.52 6.50
N GLY A 514 -2.15 -4.19 6.39
CA GLY A 514 -1.62 -3.52 5.19
C GLY A 514 -2.11 -2.08 5.03
N THR A 515 -1.56 -1.37 4.04
CA THR A 515 -2.04 -0.03 3.64
C THR A 515 -3.50 -0.04 3.17
N SER A 516 -3.97 -1.19 2.67
CA SER A 516 -5.38 -1.49 2.39
C SER A 516 -6.33 -1.29 3.57
N MET A 517 -5.85 -1.42 4.82
CA MET A 517 -6.66 -1.22 6.03
C MET A 517 -6.52 0.22 6.56
N ALA A 518 -5.37 0.85 6.37
CA ALA A 518 -5.15 2.26 6.74
C ALA A 518 -5.96 3.23 5.85
N THR A 519 -6.07 2.92 4.55
CA THR A 519 -6.77 3.75 3.55
C THR A 519 -8.24 4.03 3.90
N PRO A 520 -9.10 3.02 4.12
CA PRO A 520 -10.48 3.22 4.56
C PRO A 520 -10.59 3.91 5.93
N TYR A 521 -9.60 3.74 6.80
CA TYR A 521 -9.58 4.43 8.09
C TYR A 521 -9.51 5.95 7.91
N ILE A 522 -8.64 6.44 7.01
CA ILE A 522 -8.51 7.86 6.69
C ILE A 522 -9.75 8.37 5.94
N ALA A 523 -10.32 7.58 5.04
CA ALA A 523 -11.62 7.89 4.41
C ALA A 523 -12.72 8.09 5.47
N GLY A 524 -12.77 7.23 6.50
CA GLY A 524 -13.68 7.39 7.63
C GLY A 524 -13.44 8.68 8.43
N VAL A 525 -12.19 9.07 8.69
CA VAL A 525 -11.87 10.34 9.38
C VAL A 525 -12.32 11.55 8.55
N ALA A 526 -12.13 11.50 7.22
CA ALA A 526 -12.68 12.51 6.32
C ALA A 526 -14.22 12.57 6.37
N ALA A 527 -14.89 11.42 6.45
CA ALA A 527 -16.36 11.35 6.59
C ALA A 527 -16.86 11.95 7.91
N LEU A 528 -16.14 11.74 9.02
CA LEU A 528 -16.46 12.42 10.28
C LEU A 528 -16.40 13.95 10.12
N TYR A 529 -15.36 14.48 9.45
CA TYR A 529 -15.24 15.91 9.17
C TYR A 529 -16.40 16.42 8.30
N ILE A 530 -16.67 15.74 7.17
CA ILE A 530 -17.73 16.12 6.21
C ILE A 530 -19.11 16.10 6.88
N SER A 531 -19.40 15.11 7.74
CA SER A 531 -20.69 15.05 8.46
C SER A 531 -20.92 16.22 9.43
N LYS A 532 -19.84 16.82 9.95
CA LYS A 532 -19.87 17.94 10.90
C LYS A 532 -19.85 19.31 10.22
N PHE A 533 -19.09 19.45 9.14
CA PHE A 533 -18.79 20.75 8.52
C PHE A 533 -19.32 20.89 7.07
N GLY A 534 -19.87 19.84 6.47
CA GLY A 534 -20.25 19.79 5.06
C GLY A 534 -19.07 19.43 4.14
N GLY A 535 -19.40 18.98 2.92
CA GLY A 535 -18.46 18.62 1.87
C GLY A 535 -18.37 19.67 0.75
N ARG A 536 -18.07 19.22 -0.48
CA ARG A 536 -18.00 20.08 -1.68
C ARG A 536 -19.25 20.94 -1.94
N SER A 537 -20.43 20.49 -1.53
CA SER A 537 -21.68 21.25 -1.62
C SER A 537 -21.73 22.50 -0.74
N VAL A 538 -20.89 22.57 0.29
CA VAL A 538 -20.79 23.73 1.22
C VAL A 538 -19.54 24.56 0.92
N HIS A 539 -18.41 23.91 0.61
CA HIS A 539 -17.09 24.57 0.50
C HIS A 539 -16.58 24.77 -0.93
N GLY A 540 -17.33 24.28 -1.94
CA GLY A 540 -16.94 24.34 -3.35
C GLY A 540 -15.87 23.30 -3.75
N SER A 541 -15.36 23.44 -4.97
CA SER A 541 -14.49 22.43 -5.59
C SER A 541 -13.10 22.32 -4.96
N GLY A 542 -12.57 23.39 -4.37
CA GLY A 542 -11.30 23.36 -3.62
C GLY A 542 -11.34 22.60 -2.29
N PHE A 543 -12.50 22.05 -1.89
CA PHE A 543 -12.70 21.43 -0.58
C PHE A 543 -11.78 20.24 -0.30
N ALA A 544 -11.65 19.32 -1.25
CA ALA A 544 -10.91 18.07 -1.00
C ALA A 544 -9.43 18.32 -0.75
N LYS A 545 -8.80 19.28 -1.46
CA LYS A 545 -7.44 19.73 -1.13
C LYS A 545 -7.38 20.32 0.28
N GLN A 546 -8.31 21.20 0.67
CA GLN A 546 -8.30 21.81 2.02
C GLN A 546 -8.42 20.77 3.15
N LEU A 547 -9.26 19.74 2.96
CA LEU A 547 -9.38 18.64 3.91
C LEU A 547 -8.15 17.73 3.87
N GLY A 548 -7.55 17.50 2.70
CA GLY A 548 -6.29 16.78 2.53
C GLY A 548 -5.12 17.46 3.25
N ASP A 549 -4.89 18.75 3.01
CA ASP A 549 -3.88 19.58 3.70
C ASP A 549 -4.06 19.50 5.23
N ARG A 550 -5.32 19.51 5.70
CA ARG A 550 -5.66 19.41 7.13
C ARG A 550 -5.45 18.02 7.73
N ILE A 551 -5.73 16.96 6.97
CA ILE A 551 -5.42 15.56 7.33
C ILE A 551 -3.90 15.38 7.45
N ILE A 552 -3.14 15.82 6.45
CA ILE A 552 -1.68 15.77 6.43
C ILE A 552 -1.10 16.55 7.63
N ALA A 553 -1.54 17.80 7.83
CA ALA A 553 -1.07 18.66 8.90
C ALA A 553 -1.29 18.11 10.33
N SER A 554 -2.23 17.18 10.51
CA SER A 554 -2.50 16.54 11.80
C SER A 554 -1.47 15.47 12.20
N GLY A 555 -0.69 14.97 11.24
CA GLY A 555 0.19 13.80 11.40
C GLY A 555 1.22 13.95 12.52
N THR A 556 1.30 12.92 13.36
CA THR A 556 2.21 12.86 14.51
C THR A 556 3.40 11.95 14.15
N SER A 557 4.62 12.43 14.39
CA SER A 557 5.83 11.69 14.05
C SER A 557 5.93 10.39 14.85
N VAL A 558 6.36 9.32 14.20
CA VAL A 558 6.49 7.98 14.79
C VAL A 558 7.97 7.60 14.91
N PRO A 559 8.38 6.84 15.96
CA PRO A 559 9.73 6.27 16.03
C PRO A 559 10.06 5.42 14.82
N TRP A 560 11.31 5.48 14.39
CA TRP A 560 11.80 4.66 13.29
C TRP A 560 12.38 3.35 13.81
N GLN A 561 11.64 2.27 13.56
CA GLN A 561 12.13 0.91 13.72
C GLN A 561 12.20 0.26 12.34
N ILE A 562 13.30 -0.42 12.07
CA ILE A 562 13.55 -1.11 10.80
C ILE A 562 13.61 -2.62 11.08
N PHE A 563 13.12 -3.40 10.12
CA PHE A 563 13.27 -4.85 10.14
C PHE A 563 14.75 -5.25 10.09
N GLU A 564 15.16 -6.20 10.93
CA GLU A 564 16.49 -6.80 10.91
C GLU A 564 16.33 -8.30 10.63
N ALA A 565 16.96 -8.81 9.57
CA ALA A 565 16.77 -10.17 9.07
C ALA A 565 17.07 -11.27 10.12
N VAL A 566 17.89 -10.98 11.12
CA VAL A 566 18.17 -11.84 12.28
C VAL A 566 18.20 -10.99 13.55
N GLY A 567 17.04 -10.51 14.01
CA GLY A 567 16.97 -9.69 15.21
C GLY A 567 15.57 -9.30 15.65
N LEU A 568 15.51 -8.44 16.67
CA LEU A 568 14.33 -7.64 16.97
C LEU A 568 14.36 -6.37 16.10
N PRO A 569 13.21 -5.78 15.73
CA PRO A 569 13.16 -4.45 15.15
C PRO A 569 13.93 -3.48 16.05
N LYS A 570 14.90 -2.78 15.49
CA LYS A 570 15.78 -1.90 16.25
C LYS A 570 15.23 -0.48 16.22
N ASP A 571 14.95 0.07 17.39
CA ASP A 571 14.82 1.53 17.54
C ASP A 571 16.21 2.17 17.48
N PHE A 572 16.39 3.08 16.53
CA PHE A 572 17.66 3.79 16.35
C PHE A 572 17.69 5.16 17.05
N GLY A 573 16.61 5.58 17.70
CA GLY A 573 16.47 6.92 18.30
C GLY A 573 16.14 8.02 17.29
N PHE A 574 15.62 7.65 16.11
CA PHE A 574 15.20 8.58 15.05
C PHE A 574 13.68 8.52 14.84
N LEU A 575 13.12 9.58 14.26
CA LEU A 575 11.74 9.56 13.73
C LEU A 575 11.74 8.98 12.31
N ALA A 576 10.67 8.25 11.95
CA ALA A 576 10.56 7.62 10.64
C ALA A 576 10.54 8.69 9.52
N PRO A 577 11.22 8.43 8.39
CA PRO A 577 11.30 9.38 7.29
C PRO A 577 9.93 9.66 6.67
N VAL A 578 9.76 10.87 6.14
CA VAL A 578 8.55 11.25 5.37
C VAL A 578 8.34 10.31 4.18
N ALA A 579 9.42 9.80 3.60
CA ALA A 579 9.40 8.78 2.56
C ALA A 579 8.66 7.47 2.97
N GLN A 580 8.57 7.14 4.26
CA GLN A 580 7.90 5.92 4.74
C GLN A 580 6.48 6.19 5.24
N VAL A 581 6.23 7.32 5.91
CA VAL A 581 4.96 7.58 6.64
C VAL A 581 4.33 8.94 6.38
N GLY A 582 4.86 9.72 5.42
CA GLY A 582 4.38 11.07 5.14
C GLY A 582 4.52 12.00 6.34
N SER A 583 3.44 12.68 6.71
CA SER A 583 3.40 13.49 7.95
C SER A 583 3.41 12.66 9.25
N GLY A 584 3.31 11.33 9.17
CA GLY A 584 3.21 10.42 10.31
C GLY A 584 1.77 10.02 10.65
N PHE A 585 1.56 9.50 11.85
CA PHE A 585 0.31 8.86 12.26
C PHE A 585 -0.83 9.88 12.49
N ILE A 586 -1.99 9.59 11.91
CA ILE A 586 -3.20 10.43 11.93
C ILE A 586 -3.65 10.80 13.35
N ASN A 587 -4.08 12.05 13.53
CA ASN A 587 -4.75 12.50 14.75
C ASN A 587 -6.13 13.10 14.39
N ALA A 588 -7.18 12.32 14.60
CA ALA A 588 -8.53 12.69 14.19
C ALA A 588 -9.10 13.89 14.98
N THR A 589 -8.74 14.04 16.26
CA THR A 589 -9.18 15.21 17.04
C THR A 589 -8.55 16.50 16.50
N LYS A 590 -7.26 16.51 16.12
CA LYS A 590 -6.67 17.65 15.40
C LYS A 590 -7.45 17.96 14.10
N VAL A 591 -7.82 16.94 13.32
CA VAL A 591 -8.61 17.14 12.09
C VAL A 591 -9.99 17.74 12.38
N LEU A 592 -10.67 17.40 13.49
CA LEU A 592 -12.06 17.85 13.74
C LEU A 592 -12.24 19.01 14.73
N GLU A 593 -11.22 19.37 15.50
CA GLU A 593 -11.33 20.32 16.62
C GLU A 593 -10.46 21.57 16.48
N TYR A 594 -9.30 21.50 15.81
CA TYR A 594 -8.39 22.64 15.68
C TYR A 594 -8.97 23.80 14.86
N GLN A 595 -8.83 25.02 15.36
CA GLN A 595 -9.30 26.24 14.72
C GLN A 595 -8.28 26.81 13.72
N THR A 596 -6.99 26.49 13.86
CA THR A 596 -5.98 26.76 12.84
C THR A 596 -6.25 25.88 11.61
N THR A 597 -6.18 26.46 10.42
CA THR A 597 -6.15 25.76 9.13
C THR A 597 -4.91 26.17 8.36
N LEU A 598 -4.21 25.21 7.77
CA LEU A 598 -3.06 25.43 6.89
C LEU A 598 -3.49 25.15 5.44
N SER A 599 -3.02 25.99 4.51
CA SER A 599 -3.10 25.74 3.06
C SER A 599 -1.69 25.84 2.50
N PHE A 600 -1.20 24.76 1.91
CA PHE A 600 0.20 24.64 1.48
C PHE A 600 0.35 23.69 0.28
N GLU A 601 1.44 23.85 -0.46
CA GLU A 601 2.00 22.72 -1.21
C GLU A 601 2.99 21.99 -0.32
N ARG A 602 3.11 20.67 -0.50
CA ARG A 602 4.06 19.82 0.24
C ARG A 602 5.47 20.36 -0.02
N PHE A 603 6.34 20.41 0.99
CA PHE A 603 7.68 20.98 0.84
C PHE A 603 8.63 19.98 0.17
N ASN A 604 8.35 19.68 -1.09
CA ASN A 604 9.23 18.96 -1.99
C ASN A 604 10.45 19.86 -2.23
N LEU A 605 11.60 19.50 -1.69
CA LEU A 605 12.85 20.25 -1.85
C LEU A 605 13.64 19.82 -3.09
N ASN A 606 13.22 18.73 -3.74
CA ASN A 606 13.83 18.09 -4.92
C ASN A 606 15.30 17.69 -4.69
N ASP A 607 16.06 17.51 -5.78
CA ASP A 607 17.48 17.18 -5.78
C ASP A 607 18.36 18.45 -5.80
N THR A 608 19.68 18.31 -5.73
CA THR A 608 20.57 19.50 -5.68
C THR A 608 20.62 20.30 -6.98
N ASN A 609 20.25 19.69 -8.12
CA ASN A 609 20.18 20.38 -9.41
C ASN A 609 18.86 21.15 -9.60
N ASN A 610 17.73 20.63 -9.10
CA ASN A 610 16.39 21.22 -9.23
C ASN A 610 15.86 21.73 -7.88
N PHE A 611 16.77 22.12 -6.97
CA PHE A 611 16.48 22.40 -5.57
C PHE A 611 15.43 23.51 -5.36
N GLU A 612 14.27 23.15 -4.80
CA GLU A 612 13.19 24.09 -4.54
C GLU A 612 13.39 24.75 -3.17
N ARG A 613 14.00 25.93 -3.21
CA ARG A 613 14.52 26.64 -2.04
C ARG A 613 13.46 27.32 -1.16
N TYR A 614 12.38 27.83 -1.77
CA TYR A 614 11.44 28.75 -1.13
C TYR A 614 10.06 28.13 -1.02
N HIS A 615 9.55 28.03 0.20
CA HIS A 615 8.27 27.39 0.51
C HIS A 615 7.37 28.35 1.31
N LYS A 616 6.06 28.14 1.25
CA LYS A 616 5.08 28.99 1.94
C LYS A 616 3.88 28.20 2.47
N VAL A 617 3.23 28.72 3.49
CA VAL A 617 1.95 28.24 4.01
C VAL A 617 1.05 29.43 4.34
N ASP A 618 -0.22 29.35 3.96
CA ASP A 618 -1.24 30.28 4.41
C ASP A 618 -1.88 29.73 5.70
N ILE A 619 -1.70 30.47 6.80
CA ILE A 619 -2.18 30.12 8.13
C ILE A 619 -3.45 30.92 8.39
N THR A 620 -4.59 30.22 8.47
CA THR A 620 -5.90 30.81 8.76
C THR A 620 -6.31 30.51 10.20
N ASN A 621 -6.62 31.55 10.97
CA ASN A 621 -7.15 31.42 12.32
C ASN A 621 -8.68 31.50 12.30
N LYS A 622 -9.38 30.36 12.43
CA LYS A 622 -10.86 30.33 12.50
C LYS A 622 -11.41 30.52 13.93
N GLY A 623 -10.56 30.85 14.90
CA GLY A 623 -10.93 31.09 16.30
C GLY A 623 -11.47 32.50 16.57
N ASP A 624 -11.94 32.71 17.80
CA ASP A 624 -12.49 33.98 18.31
C ASP A 624 -11.44 34.96 18.85
N LYS A 625 -10.18 34.52 18.94
CA LYS A 625 -9.05 35.25 19.53
C LYS A 625 -7.84 35.20 18.61
N ASP A 626 -7.00 36.24 18.70
CA ASP A 626 -5.72 36.29 18.01
C ASP A 626 -4.77 35.18 18.51
N VAL A 627 -4.11 34.51 17.56
CA VAL A 627 -3.12 33.46 17.83
C VAL A 627 -1.74 33.94 17.38
N THR A 628 -0.74 33.79 18.24
CA THR A 628 0.68 33.95 17.86
C THR A 628 1.24 32.57 17.54
N TYR A 629 1.90 32.43 16.40
CA TYR A 629 2.53 31.18 15.97
C TYR A 629 4.05 31.23 16.09
N THR A 630 4.63 30.10 16.46
CA THR A 630 6.07 29.81 16.45
C THR A 630 6.38 28.64 15.52
N PHE A 631 7.57 28.67 14.92
CA PHE A 631 8.00 27.70 13.92
C PHE A 631 9.27 26.98 14.39
N ARG A 632 9.32 25.66 14.23
CA ARG A 632 10.53 24.86 14.47
C ARG A 632 10.67 23.73 13.45
N LEU A 633 11.88 23.22 13.30
CA LEU A 633 12.16 22.03 12.51
C LEU A 633 12.04 20.79 13.40
N GLU A 634 11.45 19.73 12.87
CA GLU A 634 11.43 18.39 13.46
C GLU A 634 12.04 17.43 12.43
N PRO A 635 13.36 17.19 12.47
CA PRO A 635 14.02 16.32 11.51
C PRO A 635 13.65 14.86 11.74
N ALA A 636 13.41 14.13 10.66
CA ALA A 636 13.36 12.67 10.67
C ALA A 636 14.75 12.08 10.38
N GLY A 637 14.87 10.75 10.47
CA GLY A 637 16.09 10.07 10.03
C GLY A 637 16.29 10.23 8.52
N GLY A 638 17.47 10.71 8.13
CA GLY A 638 17.95 10.64 6.75
C GLY A 638 18.56 9.27 6.46
N PHE A 639 18.66 8.89 5.19
CA PHE A 639 19.22 7.61 4.76
C PHE A 639 19.95 7.73 3.43
N ASN A 640 20.80 6.75 3.15
CA ASN A 640 21.41 6.58 1.83
C ASN A 640 20.54 5.62 1.01
N ALA A 641 20.15 6.01 -0.20
CA ALA A 641 19.34 5.16 -1.08
C ALA A 641 20.19 4.23 -1.97
N GLN A 642 21.52 4.39 -2.02
CA GLN A 642 22.40 3.40 -2.66
C GLN A 642 22.38 2.07 -1.89
N GLY A 643 22.02 0.99 -2.57
CA GLY A 643 22.01 -0.35 -1.98
C GLY A 643 23.40 -1.00 -1.88
N ARG A 644 23.44 -2.20 -1.30
CA ARG A 644 24.65 -3.02 -1.17
C ARG A 644 25.30 -3.34 -2.52
N THR A 645 24.48 -3.51 -3.57
CA THR A 645 24.93 -3.83 -4.93
C THR A 645 25.22 -2.53 -5.69
N PRO A 646 26.47 -2.25 -6.10
CA PRO A 646 26.84 -0.95 -6.67
C PRO A 646 26.05 -0.63 -7.94
N GLY A 647 25.27 0.45 -7.89
CA GLY A 647 24.43 0.89 -9.01
C GLY A 647 22.96 0.46 -8.94
N LEU A 648 22.56 -0.34 -7.94
CA LEU A 648 21.16 -0.59 -7.58
C LEU A 648 20.75 0.27 -6.38
N LEU A 649 19.44 0.47 -6.20
CA LEU A 649 18.90 1.11 -4.99
C LEU A 649 18.78 0.09 -3.84
N GLY A 650 18.86 0.63 -2.62
CA GLY A 650 18.80 -0.12 -1.40
C GLY A 650 17.39 -0.56 -1.05
N ASP A 651 17.31 -1.73 -0.43
CA ASP A 651 16.10 -2.29 0.16
C ASP A 651 15.93 -1.85 1.64
N ILE A 652 14.94 -2.40 2.34
CA ILE A 652 14.73 -2.13 3.77
C ILE A 652 15.94 -2.53 4.64
N LEU A 653 16.68 -3.57 4.25
CA LEU A 653 17.88 -4.06 4.96
C LEU A 653 19.14 -3.23 4.65
N ASP A 654 19.18 -2.47 3.56
CA ASP A 654 20.24 -1.48 3.27
C ASP A 654 19.96 -0.12 3.91
N THR A 655 18.67 0.24 4.03
CA THR A 655 18.26 1.53 4.57
C THR A 655 18.68 1.66 6.04
N ARG A 656 19.54 2.62 6.37
CA ARG A 656 19.96 2.89 7.76
C ARG A 656 19.86 4.38 8.12
N PRO A 657 19.43 4.68 9.37
CA PRO A 657 19.27 6.06 9.82
C PRO A 657 20.59 6.80 9.98
N SER A 658 20.55 8.07 9.65
CA SER A 658 21.61 9.04 9.83
C SER A 658 21.02 10.44 10.05
N SER A 659 21.79 11.33 10.66
CA SER A 659 21.35 12.72 10.85
C SER A 659 21.69 13.54 9.62
N MET A 660 20.66 13.99 8.88
CA MET A 660 20.78 14.85 7.71
C MET A 660 19.80 16.02 7.85
N VAL A 661 20.20 17.08 8.56
CA VAL A 661 19.29 18.18 8.93
C VAL A 661 19.52 19.39 8.01
N PRO A 662 18.54 19.82 7.20
CA PRO A 662 18.67 21.03 6.38
C PRO A 662 18.67 22.28 7.26
N ARG A 663 19.33 23.35 6.80
CA ARG A 663 19.18 24.67 7.42
C ARG A 663 17.90 25.32 6.89
N VAL A 664 17.12 25.94 7.76
CA VAL A 664 15.90 26.67 7.37
C VAL A 664 15.86 28.05 8.04
N SER A 665 15.44 29.07 7.29
CA SER A 665 15.08 30.37 7.84
C SER A 665 13.57 30.43 8.01
N PHE A 666 13.12 30.76 9.23
CA PHE A 666 11.71 30.94 9.60
C PHE A 666 11.27 32.41 9.47
N PRO A 667 9.95 32.70 9.48
CA PRO A 667 9.45 34.07 9.64
C PRO A 667 10.04 34.75 10.87
N SER A 668 10.50 35.99 10.73
CA SER A 668 11.11 36.76 11.80
C SER A 668 10.10 37.62 12.58
N GLY A 669 10.41 37.92 13.84
CA GLY A 669 9.53 38.68 14.73
C GLY A 669 8.32 37.87 15.23
N THR A 670 7.26 38.57 15.64
CA THR A 670 6.04 37.96 16.20
C THR A 670 5.01 37.66 15.11
N PHE A 671 4.85 36.39 14.75
CA PHE A 671 3.84 35.98 13.76
C PHE A 671 2.44 35.85 14.38
N ARG A 672 1.76 36.98 14.59
CA ARG A 672 0.39 37.06 15.12
C ARG A 672 -0.65 37.10 13.99
N VAL A 673 -1.63 36.21 14.04
CA VAL A 673 -2.78 36.14 13.12
C VAL A 673 -4.06 36.42 13.92
N ARG A 674 -4.83 37.42 13.51
CA ARG A 674 -6.07 37.83 14.18
C ARG A 674 -7.17 36.79 14.03
N ALA A 675 -8.19 36.87 14.88
CA ALA A 675 -9.43 36.11 14.69
C ALA A 675 -10.00 36.33 13.27
N GLY A 676 -10.25 35.24 12.53
CA GLY A 676 -10.74 35.27 11.15
C GLY A 676 -9.72 35.69 10.08
N GLU A 677 -8.47 35.98 10.44
CA GLU A 677 -7.42 36.41 9.50
C GLU A 677 -6.65 35.21 8.91
N THR A 678 -6.17 35.38 7.67
CA THR A 678 -5.19 34.50 7.04
C THR A 678 -3.88 35.27 6.84
N LYS A 679 -2.73 34.65 7.19
CA LYS A 679 -1.40 35.19 6.87
C LYS A 679 -0.48 34.12 6.29
N THR A 680 0.28 34.51 5.27
CA THR A 680 1.33 33.68 4.67
C THR A 680 2.59 33.69 5.53
N ALA A 681 3.04 32.52 5.96
CA ALA A 681 4.40 32.28 6.47
C ALA A 681 5.29 31.78 5.32
N GLN A 682 6.55 32.21 5.30
CA GLN A 682 7.54 31.84 4.27
C GLN A 682 8.75 31.16 4.90
N PHE A 683 9.31 30.18 4.20
CA PHE A 683 10.46 29.38 4.61
C PHE A 683 11.51 29.36 3.51
N ASN A 684 12.78 29.41 3.90
CA ASN A 684 13.93 29.37 2.99
C ASN A 684 14.87 28.26 3.44
N PHE A 685 14.95 27.20 2.65
CA PHE A 685 15.76 26.01 2.95
C PHE A 685 17.17 26.09 2.34
N MET A 686 18.09 25.35 2.94
CA MET A 686 19.34 24.90 2.33
C MET A 686 19.47 23.41 2.61
N TYR A 687 19.73 22.62 1.57
CA TYR A 687 20.01 21.19 1.70
C TYR A 687 21.22 20.96 2.63
N PRO A 688 21.27 19.84 3.38
CA PRO A 688 22.39 19.52 4.25
C PRO A 688 23.67 19.27 3.44
N GLU A 689 24.82 19.62 4.02
CA GLU A 689 26.11 19.18 3.52
C GLU A 689 26.29 17.69 3.85
N VAL A 690 26.64 16.89 2.84
CA VAL A 690 26.76 15.42 2.94
C VAL A 690 28.16 14.98 2.52
N ALA A 691 28.69 13.94 3.19
CA ALA A 691 30.06 13.48 2.98
C ALA A 691 30.28 12.80 1.62
N ASP A 692 29.28 12.08 1.12
CA ASP A 692 29.34 11.37 -0.16
C ASP A 692 27.96 11.38 -0.86
N PRO A 693 27.76 12.26 -1.87
CA PRO A 693 26.54 12.29 -2.68
C PRO A 693 26.31 11.03 -3.53
N SER A 694 27.32 10.18 -3.75
CA SER A 694 27.18 8.97 -4.57
C SER A 694 26.35 7.87 -3.89
N LEU A 695 26.24 7.94 -2.55
CA LEU A 695 25.39 7.10 -1.71
C LEU A 695 23.88 7.44 -1.82
N LEU A 696 23.53 8.44 -2.64
CA LEU A 696 22.17 8.93 -2.84
C LEU A 696 21.47 9.34 -1.53
N PRO A 697 22.03 10.28 -0.75
CA PRO A 697 21.49 10.70 0.54
C PRO A 697 20.13 11.41 0.41
N ILE A 698 19.14 10.93 1.16
CA ILE A 698 17.78 11.45 1.30
C ILE A 698 17.57 11.98 2.72
N TYR A 699 16.96 13.16 2.82
CA TYR A 699 16.68 13.83 4.09
C TYR A 699 15.23 14.31 4.15
N SER A 700 14.62 14.28 5.33
CA SER A 700 13.21 14.64 5.52
C SER A 700 12.87 15.03 6.95
N GLY A 701 11.63 15.48 7.17
CA GLY A 701 11.10 15.83 8.48
C GLY A 701 9.85 16.70 8.37
N LYS A 702 9.54 17.48 9.40
CA LYS A 702 8.46 18.46 9.37
C LYS A 702 8.90 19.86 9.78
N VAL A 703 8.22 20.87 9.23
CA VAL A 703 8.13 22.20 9.84
C VAL A 703 6.92 22.18 10.76
N ILE A 704 7.16 22.28 12.06
CA ILE A 704 6.11 22.34 13.08
C ILE A 704 5.71 23.79 13.33
N ILE A 705 4.40 24.01 13.35
CA ILE A 705 3.73 25.28 13.59
C ILE A 705 2.93 25.14 14.88
N GLU A 706 3.37 25.84 15.92
CA GLU A 706 2.78 25.82 17.26
C GLU A 706 2.10 27.16 17.53
N GLY A 707 0.82 27.13 17.90
CA GLY A 707 0.02 28.32 18.21
C GLY A 707 -0.12 28.57 19.72
N SER A 708 -0.27 29.83 20.11
CA SER A 708 -0.56 30.24 21.50
C SER A 708 -1.92 29.75 22.04
N ASN A 709 -2.73 29.10 21.20
CA ASN A 709 -3.95 28.35 21.53
C ASN A 709 -3.67 26.85 21.87
N SER A 710 -2.40 26.45 22.00
CA SER A 710 -1.96 25.05 22.23
C SER A 710 -2.23 24.10 21.06
N GLU A 711 -2.49 24.62 19.86
CA GLU A 711 -2.56 23.82 18.64
C GLU A 711 -1.15 23.61 18.04
N SER A 712 -0.87 22.40 17.56
CA SER A 712 0.40 22.04 16.91
C SER A 712 0.17 21.22 15.64
N LEU A 713 0.55 21.79 14.49
CA LEU A 713 0.39 21.21 13.15
C LEU A 713 1.76 21.11 12.46
N GLY A 714 1.93 20.16 11.53
CA GLY A 714 3.22 19.90 10.89
C GLY A 714 3.15 19.74 9.37
N ILE A 715 3.99 20.46 8.64
CA ILE A 715 4.12 20.35 7.18
C ILE A 715 5.31 19.45 6.84
N PRO A 716 5.14 18.34 6.09
CA PRO A 716 6.25 17.49 5.69
C PRO A 716 7.17 18.16 4.67
N TYR A 717 8.48 17.93 4.82
CA TYR A 717 9.51 18.26 3.83
C TYR A 717 10.36 17.03 3.50
N LEU A 718 10.85 16.96 2.25
CA LEU A 718 11.73 15.89 1.76
C LEU A 718 12.64 16.45 0.68
N GLY A 719 13.91 16.04 0.67
CA GLY A 719 14.85 16.36 -0.40
C GLY A 719 15.93 15.31 -0.61
N ALA A 720 16.59 15.39 -1.75
CA ALA A 720 17.72 14.57 -2.13
C ALA A 720 19.01 15.42 -2.15
N ALA A 721 20.02 15.03 -1.38
CA ALA A 721 21.29 15.75 -1.26
C ALA A 721 22.33 15.28 -2.30
N PHE A 722 21.86 14.98 -3.52
CA PHE A 722 22.66 14.60 -4.68
C PHE A 722 22.03 15.15 -5.98
N ASP A 723 22.72 15.02 -7.10
CA ASP A 723 22.21 15.35 -8.44
C ASP A 723 21.67 14.07 -9.09
N LEU A 724 20.36 14.01 -9.29
CA LEU A 724 19.68 12.82 -9.81
C LEU A 724 20.02 12.60 -11.30
N LYS A 725 20.07 13.66 -12.13
CA LYS A 725 20.38 13.52 -13.57
C LYS A 725 21.79 12.95 -13.79
N LYS A 726 22.76 13.28 -12.93
CA LYS A 726 24.14 12.76 -12.99
C LYS A 726 24.28 11.32 -12.50
N SER A 727 23.39 10.81 -11.64
CA SER A 727 23.56 9.51 -10.99
C SER A 727 23.13 8.29 -11.82
N LEU A 728 22.39 8.48 -12.91
CA LEU A 728 21.67 7.40 -13.62
C LEU A 728 22.41 6.76 -14.81
N ARG A 729 23.72 6.99 -14.98
CA ARG A 729 24.47 6.54 -16.18
C ARG A 729 25.21 5.22 -16.00
N ARG A 730 24.84 4.18 -16.76
CA ARG A 730 25.60 2.91 -16.89
C ARG A 730 25.23 2.13 -18.16
N ASN A 731 26.24 1.62 -18.85
CA ASN A 731 26.08 0.93 -20.13
C ASN A 731 26.13 -0.61 -19.98
N LEU A 732 25.09 -1.30 -20.47
CA LEU A 732 25.15 -2.70 -20.87
C LEU A 732 24.28 -2.89 -22.13
N PHE A 733 24.89 -3.39 -23.21
CA PHE A 733 24.19 -3.85 -24.41
C PHE A 733 24.96 -5.06 -24.95
N PRO A 734 24.30 -6.09 -25.53
CA PRO A 734 25.00 -7.21 -26.16
C PRO A 734 25.95 -6.75 -27.28
N ALA A 735 27.01 -7.54 -27.51
CA ALA A 735 27.97 -7.29 -28.57
C ALA A 735 27.31 -7.34 -29.96
N SER A 736 27.84 -6.57 -30.91
CA SER A 736 27.35 -6.51 -32.28
C SER A 736 27.38 -7.89 -32.95
N TYR A 737 26.21 -8.35 -33.39
CA TYR A 737 26.04 -9.56 -34.21
C TYR A 737 25.04 -9.30 -35.35
N PRO A 738 25.20 -9.98 -36.50
CA PRO A 738 24.16 -10.09 -37.52
C PRO A 738 23.11 -11.12 -37.11
N PHE A 739 21.82 -10.82 -37.32
CA PHE A 739 20.69 -11.66 -36.92
C PHE A 739 19.85 -12.09 -38.14
N ALA A 740 19.39 -13.34 -38.14
CA ALA A 740 18.41 -13.88 -39.10
C ALA A 740 17.02 -14.11 -38.46
N PHE A 741 16.85 -13.85 -37.16
CA PHE A 741 15.60 -14.07 -36.40
C PHE A 741 15.12 -15.53 -36.37
N ASP A 742 16.06 -16.50 -36.41
CA ASP A 742 15.75 -17.91 -36.13
C ASP A 742 15.38 -18.09 -34.64
N THR A 743 14.09 -18.33 -34.40
CA THR A 743 13.51 -18.54 -33.07
C THR A 743 13.65 -19.97 -32.54
N SER A 744 14.31 -20.87 -33.28
CA SER A 744 14.55 -22.24 -32.84
C SER A 744 15.27 -22.27 -31.47
N ARG A 745 14.97 -23.30 -30.65
CA ARG A 745 15.63 -23.50 -29.34
C ARG A 745 17.17 -23.61 -29.46
N ALA A 746 17.68 -24.00 -30.62
CA ALA A 746 19.11 -24.17 -30.86
C ALA A 746 19.81 -22.88 -31.32
N ALA A 747 19.16 -22.07 -32.16
CA ALA A 747 19.77 -20.84 -32.68
C ALA A 747 19.58 -19.64 -31.74
N GLN A 748 18.34 -19.38 -31.30
CA GLN A 748 17.98 -18.19 -30.51
C GLN A 748 18.51 -16.87 -31.12
N ASP A 749 18.49 -16.78 -32.46
CA ASP A 749 19.24 -15.78 -33.24
C ASP A 749 18.46 -14.46 -33.38
N PHE A 750 18.27 -13.78 -32.26
CA PHE A 750 17.55 -12.50 -32.19
C PHE A 750 18.10 -11.58 -31.09
N PRO A 751 17.92 -10.25 -31.21
CA PRO A 751 18.35 -9.30 -30.18
C PRO A 751 17.66 -9.55 -28.82
N LYS A 752 18.49 -9.76 -27.79
CA LYS A 752 18.07 -9.87 -26.38
C LYS A 752 18.69 -8.72 -25.59
N VAL A 753 17.89 -7.76 -25.14
CA VAL A 753 18.32 -6.69 -24.25
C VAL A 753 18.05 -7.09 -22.80
N TYR A 754 19.02 -6.81 -21.95
CA TYR A 754 19.00 -7.04 -20.51
C TYR A 754 19.31 -5.68 -19.86
N ALA A 755 18.28 -5.01 -19.34
CA ALA A 755 18.40 -3.70 -18.69
C ALA A 755 18.10 -3.78 -17.17
N GLN A 756 18.96 -3.20 -16.34
CA GLN A 756 18.64 -2.92 -14.93
C GLN A 756 18.47 -1.42 -14.77
N PHE A 757 17.42 -0.99 -14.08
CA PHE A 757 17.06 0.41 -13.92
C PHE A 757 17.34 0.87 -12.49
N ARG A 758 18.36 1.72 -12.30
CA ARG A 758 18.69 2.33 -10.99
C ARG A 758 17.58 3.23 -10.44
N TRP A 759 16.60 3.59 -11.26
CA TRP A 759 15.51 4.49 -10.92
C TRP A 759 14.31 4.17 -11.80
N GLY A 760 13.09 4.44 -11.34
CA GLY A 760 11.89 4.20 -12.16
C GLY A 760 11.96 5.00 -13.47
N VAL A 761 11.57 4.36 -14.58
CA VAL A 761 11.66 4.93 -15.93
C VAL A 761 10.27 5.27 -16.44
N LYS A 762 10.05 6.56 -16.66
CA LYS A 762 8.77 7.12 -17.15
C LYS A 762 8.45 6.68 -18.58
N GLU A 763 9.48 6.62 -19.41
CA GLU A 763 9.38 6.17 -20.79
C GLU A 763 10.71 5.53 -21.22
N LEU A 764 10.63 4.28 -21.68
CA LEU A 764 11.70 3.52 -22.28
C LEU A 764 11.38 3.33 -23.76
N ARG A 765 12.39 3.53 -24.62
CA ARG A 765 12.28 3.43 -26.07
C ARG A 765 13.31 2.47 -26.64
N TRP A 766 12.89 1.67 -27.61
CA TRP A 766 13.76 0.90 -28.49
C TRP A 766 13.39 1.24 -29.93
N ASP A 767 14.08 2.23 -30.50
CA ASP A 767 13.80 2.79 -31.81
C ASP A 767 14.81 2.27 -32.85
N ILE A 768 14.35 1.95 -34.06
CA ILE A 768 15.18 1.45 -35.17
C ILE A 768 15.31 2.53 -36.24
N TYR A 769 16.54 2.77 -36.69
CA TYR A 769 16.89 3.79 -37.68
C TYR A 769 17.75 3.22 -38.82
N GLU A 770 17.80 3.93 -39.94
CA GLU A 770 18.73 3.69 -41.04
C GLU A 770 20.21 3.81 -40.60
N THR A 771 21.12 3.26 -41.40
CA THR A 771 22.56 3.20 -41.09
C THR A 771 23.29 4.55 -41.10
N ASN A 772 22.63 5.59 -41.62
CA ASN A 772 23.09 6.98 -41.79
C ASN A 772 22.66 7.91 -40.63
N TYR A 773 21.84 7.41 -39.70
CA TYR A 773 21.28 8.17 -38.58
C TYR A 773 22.34 8.84 -37.71
N GLN A 774 22.00 10.02 -37.19
CA GLN A 774 22.81 10.80 -36.25
C GLN A 774 21.89 11.39 -35.21
N GLU A 775 22.26 11.28 -33.93
CA GLU A 775 21.43 11.71 -32.78
C GLU A 775 20.99 13.19 -32.86
N LYS A 776 21.78 14.06 -33.49
CA LYS A 776 21.41 15.47 -33.72
C LYS A 776 20.16 15.67 -34.60
N ASN A 777 19.78 14.65 -35.38
CA ASN A 777 18.60 14.63 -36.24
C ASN A 777 17.37 14.05 -35.53
N TRP A 778 17.52 13.57 -34.29
CA TRP A 778 16.44 12.97 -33.53
C TRP A 778 15.32 13.98 -33.23
N LYS A 779 14.08 13.48 -33.25
CA LYS A 779 12.86 14.23 -32.96
C LYS A 779 11.89 13.35 -32.18
N TYR A 780 11.12 13.98 -31.31
CA TYR A 780 10.14 13.36 -30.45
C TYR A 780 8.74 13.92 -30.76
N PRO A 781 7.69 13.08 -30.81
CA PRO A 781 7.79 11.63 -31.03
C PRO A 781 8.43 11.35 -32.41
N PRO A 782 9.14 10.21 -32.59
CA PRO A 782 9.71 9.86 -33.88
C PRO A 782 8.63 9.32 -34.84
N VAL A 783 8.52 9.92 -36.03
CA VAL A 783 7.50 9.59 -37.04
C VAL A 783 8.10 8.74 -38.17
N VAL A 784 7.45 7.62 -38.52
CA VAL A 784 7.99 6.62 -39.47
C VAL A 784 8.31 7.27 -40.83
N GLY A 785 9.49 6.96 -41.36
CA GLY A 785 10.01 7.52 -42.61
C GLY A 785 10.64 8.92 -42.49
N GLN A 786 10.57 9.58 -41.33
CA GLN A 786 11.23 10.87 -41.10
C GLN A 786 12.59 10.69 -40.41
N ASN A 787 13.58 11.51 -40.78
CA ASN A 787 14.93 11.53 -40.19
C ASN A 787 15.65 10.15 -40.17
N GLY A 788 15.28 9.24 -41.07
CA GLY A 788 15.80 7.87 -41.14
C GLY A 788 15.19 6.91 -40.11
N TYR A 789 14.08 7.26 -39.45
CA TYR A 789 13.38 6.38 -38.52
C TYR A 789 12.56 5.32 -39.25
N VAL A 790 12.78 4.05 -38.90
CA VAL A 790 12.12 2.88 -39.49
C VAL A 790 10.92 2.43 -38.66
N GLY A 791 10.97 2.61 -37.35
CA GLY A 791 9.91 2.27 -36.40
C GLY A 791 10.45 1.79 -35.06
N SER A 792 9.62 1.75 -34.02
CA SER A 792 9.99 1.14 -32.75
C SER A 792 10.00 -0.38 -32.86
N ALA A 793 10.91 -1.02 -32.14
CA ALA A 793 10.91 -2.46 -31.90
C ALA A 793 9.67 -2.88 -31.08
N THR A 794 9.48 -4.20 -31.01
CA THR A 794 8.57 -4.84 -30.06
C THR A 794 9.35 -5.77 -29.14
N PHE A 795 8.74 -6.22 -28.04
CA PHE A 795 9.32 -7.28 -27.21
C PHE A 795 8.33 -8.41 -26.97
N SER A 796 8.84 -9.64 -26.89
CA SER A 796 8.05 -10.80 -26.48
C SER A 796 7.81 -10.76 -24.96
N PRO A 797 6.57 -10.83 -24.48
CA PRO A 797 6.27 -10.82 -23.04
C PRO A 797 6.71 -12.12 -22.34
N TYR A 798 7.02 -13.19 -23.08
CA TYR A 798 7.62 -14.41 -22.52
C TYR A 798 9.04 -14.16 -21.97
N ALA A 799 9.71 -13.09 -22.40
CA ALA A 799 11.06 -12.76 -21.97
C ALA A 799 11.16 -12.47 -20.46
N SER A 800 10.09 -12.02 -19.81
CA SER A 800 10.06 -11.78 -18.36
C SER A 800 10.13 -13.07 -17.54
N SER A 801 9.57 -14.18 -18.04
CA SER A 801 9.45 -15.45 -17.31
C SER A 801 10.44 -16.52 -17.75
N PHE A 802 10.84 -16.54 -19.04
CA PHE A 802 11.63 -17.62 -19.63
C PHE A 802 13.04 -17.18 -20.00
N SER A 803 14.02 -18.10 -20.00
CA SER A 803 15.42 -17.81 -20.39
C SER A 803 15.67 -17.95 -21.90
N ASN A 804 14.85 -18.74 -22.59
CA ASN A 804 14.89 -18.94 -24.04
C ASN A 804 13.48 -18.98 -24.62
N PHE A 805 13.33 -18.56 -25.87
CA PHE A 805 12.09 -18.66 -26.60
C PHE A 805 11.88 -20.09 -27.10
N ASP A 806 10.67 -20.64 -26.93
CA ASP A 806 10.32 -21.98 -27.37
C ASP A 806 9.18 -21.95 -28.40
N PRO A 807 9.45 -22.12 -29.71
CA PRO A 807 8.42 -22.06 -30.75
C PRO A 807 7.37 -23.19 -30.66
N ALA A 808 7.58 -24.21 -29.82
CA ALA A 808 6.58 -25.25 -29.58
C ALA A 808 5.48 -24.83 -28.59
N THR A 809 5.74 -23.81 -27.75
CA THR A 809 4.82 -23.37 -26.68
C THR A 809 4.58 -21.86 -26.66
N MET A 810 5.38 -21.07 -27.38
CA MET A 810 5.35 -19.61 -27.41
C MET A 810 5.09 -19.12 -28.84
N ASP A 811 4.14 -18.18 -28.98
CA ASP A 811 3.89 -17.49 -30.24
C ASP A 811 4.88 -16.33 -30.45
N ARG A 812 5.54 -16.32 -31.62
CA ARG A 812 6.48 -15.26 -32.06
C ARG A 812 5.76 -13.92 -32.27
N ASN A 813 4.49 -13.95 -32.65
CA ASN A 813 3.70 -12.75 -32.96
C ASN A 813 3.10 -12.08 -31.73
N ARG A 814 3.01 -12.80 -30.60
CA ARG A 814 2.60 -12.22 -29.32
C ARG A 814 3.70 -11.31 -28.80
N VAL A 815 3.58 -10.01 -29.08
CA VAL A 815 4.57 -8.98 -28.73
C VAL A 815 3.89 -7.70 -28.26
N LEU A 816 4.60 -6.92 -27.44
CA LEU A 816 4.21 -5.57 -27.04
C LEU A 816 5.10 -4.52 -27.74
N PRO A 817 4.55 -3.36 -28.13
CA PRO A 817 5.32 -2.30 -28.78
C PRO A 817 6.07 -1.44 -27.75
N PHE A 818 7.20 -0.87 -28.17
CA PHE A 818 7.73 0.35 -27.55
C PHE A 818 6.97 1.59 -28.09
N PRO A 819 6.96 2.73 -27.37
CA PRO A 819 7.54 2.97 -26.04
C PRO A 819 6.83 2.20 -24.92
N VAL A 820 7.55 1.92 -23.85
CA VAL A 820 7.03 1.32 -22.61
C VAL A 820 7.16 2.35 -21.49
N GLY A 821 6.09 2.60 -20.74
CA GLY A 821 6.07 3.56 -19.64
C GLY A 821 6.03 2.90 -18.26
N ASP A 822 6.10 3.74 -17.22
CA ASP A 822 5.87 3.37 -15.81
C ASP A 822 6.64 2.13 -15.33
N ILE A 823 7.89 2.01 -15.76
CA ILE A 823 8.78 0.90 -15.37
C ILE A 823 9.36 1.17 -13.98
N GLU A 824 9.37 0.13 -13.17
CA GLU A 824 9.87 0.14 -11.80
C GLU A 824 11.41 0.19 -11.77
N ARG A 825 11.97 0.47 -10.59
CA ARG A 825 13.42 0.35 -10.36
C ARG A 825 13.78 -1.11 -10.05
N THR A 826 14.98 -1.54 -10.44
CA THR A 826 15.56 -2.80 -9.97
C THR A 826 15.95 -2.68 -8.49
N THR A 827 15.70 -3.72 -7.70
CA THR A 827 15.95 -3.75 -6.24
C THR A 827 17.18 -4.60 -5.92
N SER A 828 17.67 -4.57 -4.68
CA SER A 828 18.81 -5.42 -4.26
C SER A 828 18.38 -6.86 -3.89
N TRP A 829 17.07 -7.12 -3.79
CA TRP A 829 16.51 -8.47 -3.65
C TRP A 829 16.29 -9.13 -5.01
N ASP A 830 15.67 -8.38 -5.93
CA ASP A 830 15.41 -8.82 -7.28
C ASP A 830 16.47 -8.26 -8.24
N GLU A 831 17.62 -8.96 -8.31
CA GLU A 831 18.65 -8.69 -9.32
C GLU A 831 18.18 -9.07 -10.74
N THR A 832 16.96 -9.59 -10.93
CA THR A 832 16.49 -9.94 -12.28
C THR A 832 16.49 -8.71 -13.16
N THR A 833 17.03 -8.95 -14.34
CA THR A 833 17.23 -7.91 -15.34
C THR A 833 15.95 -7.83 -16.18
N GLU A 834 15.48 -6.62 -16.48
CA GLU A 834 14.38 -6.45 -17.45
C GLU A 834 14.81 -7.02 -18.80
N ARG A 835 14.02 -7.97 -19.30
CA ARG A 835 14.38 -8.80 -20.46
C ARG A 835 13.47 -8.46 -21.63
N PHE A 836 14.07 -7.88 -22.66
CA PHE A 836 13.38 -7.56 -23.91
C PHE A 836 13.93 -8.43 -25.04
N TRP A 837 13.11 -9.33 -25.57
CA TRP A 837 13.43 -10.11 -26.76
C TRP A 837 12.72 -9.51 -27.98
N TRP A 838 13.48 -8.88 -28.87
CA TRP A 838 12.91 -8.39 -30.12
C TRP A 838 12.96 -9.50 -31.17
N LEU A 839 11.79 -10.06 -31.51
CA LEU A 839 11.69 -11.18 -32.46
C LEU A 839 11.55 -10.71 -33.94
N GLY A 840 11.85 -9.45 -34.24
CA GLY A 840 11.88 -8.87 -35.59
C GLY A 840 10.64 -8.06 -35.98
N LYS A 841 9.52 -8.18 -35.26
CA LYS A 841 8.29 -7.40 -35.51
C LYS A 841 8.44 -5.96 -34.99
N LEU A 842 8.07 -4.96 -35.79
CA LEU A 842 8.02 -3.55 -35.43
C LEU A 842 6.66 -3.19 -34.81
N ALA A 843 6.59 -2.04 -34.12
CA ALA A 843 5.38 -1.60 -33.42
C ALA A 843 4.14 -1.53 -34.33
N ASN A 844 4.34 -1.09 -35.58
CA ASN A 844 3.34 -1.04 -36.66
C ASN A 844 2.82 -2.43 -37.13
N GLY A 845 3.34 -3.52 -36.55
CA GLY A 845 2.98 -4.90 -36.86
C GLY A 845 3.72 -5.52 -38.05
N THR A 846 4.57 -4.79 -38.77
CA THR A 846 5.40 -5.33 -39.87
C THR A 846 6.64 -6.05 -39.35
N ASP A 847 7.19 -7.00 -40.11
CA ASP A 847 8.54 -7.55 -39.85
C ASP A 847 9.61 -6.59 -40.40
N ILE A 848 10.74 -6.47 -39.68
CA ILE A 848 11.90 -5.70 -40.15
C ILE A 848 12.48 -6.34 -41.42
N ALA A 849 12.72 -5.52 -42.45
CA ALA A 849 13.28 -5.99 -43.72
C ALA A 849 14.77 -6.36 -43.59
N PRO A 850 15.31 -7.24 -44.45
CA PRO A 850 16.76 -7.47 -44.56
C PRO A 850 17.51 -6.18 -44.91
N GLY A 851 18.55 -5.83 -44.14
CA GLY A 851 19.20 -4.54 -44.24
C GLY A 851 20.20 -4.26 -43.11
N ASN A 852 20.77 -3.05 -43.09
CA ASN A 852 21.68 -2.60 -42.03
C ASN A 852 21.06 -1.41 -41.29
N TYR A 853 20.91 -1.52 -39.97
CA TYR A 853 20.19 -0.54 -39.14
C TYR A 853 21.04 -0.08 -37.96
N THR A 854 20.68 1.09 -37.44
CA THR A 854 21.19 1.66 -36.18
C THR A 854 20.07 1.52 -35.15
N MET A 855 20.39 1.05 -33.95
CA MET A 855 19.44 1.05 -32.84
C MET A 855 19.54 2.36 -32.04
N ARG A 856 18.49 2.69 -31.32
CA ARG A 856 18.51 3.67 -30.23
C ARG A 856 17.70 3.10 -29.07
N PHE A 857 18.40 2.64 -28.05
CA PHE A 857 17.78 2.24 -26.79
C PHE A 857 17.96 3.39 -25.79
N ALA A 858 16.87 3.89 -25.22
CA ALA A 858 16.90 5.13 -24.44
C ALA A 858 15.81 5.17 -23.36
N ALA A 859 16.17 5.66 -22.17
CA ALA A 859 15.26 5.83 -21.03
C ALA A 859 15.17 7.31 -20.66
N ARG A 860 13.95 7.82 -20.49
CA ARG A 860 13.70 9.21 -20.12
C ARG A 860 14.17 9.48 -18.70
N LEU A 861 14.97 10.54 -18.52
CA LEU A 861 15.48 10.92 -17.19
C LEU A 861 14.37 11.60 -16.36
N PRO A 862 14.44 11.60 -15.02
CA PRO A 862 13.58 12.43 -14.18
C PRO A 862 13.76 13.93 -14.48
N PHE A 863 12.72 14.73 -14.19
CA PHE A 863 12.70 16.19 -14.40
C PHE A 863 13.00 16.66 -15.84
N SER A 864 12.60 15.89 -16.85
CA SER A 864 13.10 16.03 -18.22
C SER A 864 12.03 16.39 -19.27
N ASN A 865 12.43 17.17 -20.27
CA ASN A 865 11.64 17.41 -21.49
C ASN A 865 11.98 16.32 -22.53
N PRO A 866 11.00 15.50 -22.99
CA PRO A 866 11.28 14.42 -23.93
C PRO A 866 11.75 14.92 -25.31
N GLU A 867 11.44 16.17 -25.68
CA GLU A 867 11.84 16.78 -26.97
C GLU A 867 13.36 16.98 -27.13
N HIS A 868 14.15 16.81 -26.08
CA HIS A 868 15.59 17.04 -26.09
C HIS A 868 16.35 15.72 -25.93
N SER A 869 17.27 15.40 -26.84
CA SER A 869 18.02 14.13 -26.78
C SER A 869 18.84 13.96 -25.48
N ASP A 870 19.42 15.03 -24.95
CA ASP A 870 20.23 15.02 -23.70
C ASP A 870 19.39 14.82 -22.41
N ASN A 871 18.07 14.77 -22.55
CA ASN A 871 17.09 14.47 -21.50
C ASN A 871 16.79 12.96 -21.41
N TRP A 872 17.47 12.15 -22.22
CA TRP A 872 17.44 10.69 -22.20
C TRP A 872 18.78 10.11 -21.77
N HIS A 873 18.74 9.02 -21.01
CA HIS A 873 19.87 8.10 -20.90
C HIS A 873 19.86 7.20 -22.13
N ILE A 874 20.75 7.48 -23.08
CA ILE A 874 20.89 6.74 -24.34
C ILE A 874 22.04 5.74 -24.16
N TRP A 875 21.79 4.48 -24.46
CA TRP A 875 22.81 3.43 -24.43
C TRP A 875 23.61 3.40 -25.74
N ASP A 876 24.92 3.13 -25.64
CA ASP A 876 25.75 2.82 -26.80
C ASP A 876 25.28 1.51 -27.43
N THR A 877 24.55 1.58 -28.54
CA THR A 877 24.05 0.40 -29.26
C THR A 877 24.91 0.07 -30.49
N PRO A 878 25.05 -1.21 -30.85
CA PRO A 878 25.72 -1.61 -32.08
C PRO A 878 24.83 -1.35 -33.30
N LYS A 879 25.47 -1.19 -34.47
CA LYS A 879 24.78 -1.41 -35.74
C LYS A 879 24.39 -2.89 -35.85
N ILE A 880 23.20 -3.15 -36.37
CA ILE A 880 22.70 -4.50 -36.62
C ILE A 880 22.55 -4.76 -38.13
N GLN A 881 22.73 -6.02 -38.51
CA GLN A 881 22.44 -6.50 -39.86
C GLN A 881 21.32 -7.54 -39.76
N VAL A 882 20.22 -7.30 -40.47
CA VAL A 882 19.12 -8.25 -40.65
C VAL A 882 19.39 -9.04 -41.92
N ARG A 883 19.45 -10.37 -41.81
CA ARG A 883 19.57 -11.29 -42.95
C ARG A 883 18.19 -11.78 -43.40
N PRO A 884 18.03 -12.21 -44.66
CA PRO A 884 16.89 -13.06 -45.02
C PRO A 884 16.90 -14.34 -44.17
N LEU A 885 15.72 -14.83 -43.75
CA LEU A 885 15.60 -16.21 -43.28
C LEU A 885 16.04 -17.16 -44.41
N GLN A 886 16.75 -18.23 -44.04
CA GLN A 886 17.20 -19.29 -44.94
C GLN A 886 16.26 -20.50 -44.90
#